data_AF-A0A2T7PUB8-F1
#
_entry.id   AF-A0A2T7PUB8-F1
#
_cell.length_a   1.000
_cell.length_b   1.000
_cell.length_c   1.000
_cell.angle_alpha   90.00
_cell.angle_beta   90.00
_cell.angle_gamma   90.00
#
_symmetry.space_group_name_H-M   'P 1'
#
loop_
_entity.id
_entity.type
_entity.pdbx_description
1 polymer ?
#
loop_
_entity_poly.entity_id
_entity_poly.type
_entity_poly.pdbx_seq_one_letter_code
_entity_poly.pdbx_strand_id
1 'polypeptide(L)'
;MSKVLNANVPFAQSVTLLSEASCDPGKHFVVTFPQTYEGANIDTTLYFATVGNESVSVSLATLPSAPYVINKTLILAPDQNLAFPVNSSQAVLPTGTYVTDMSIRIVSTGNITVVVKNKRGSNGDTYSPMPVENLGTDHFVLAYNNTLGVSASFVTVTAVYDDTEVNVTFPSQRPINASVTFVLNGVIYTYSDVINIRLGALQTLQVQALLDLTGTRVISSKPIAVLSGANRTQIFKGTCASHLIEQTPSVSTWGMTFILVPVPNQRMGDLYRFVAKDPQTTITLGTGKQIRLQHPGDFGEYLLLAGSVTYAKSDKPVLVGHYATEQEYYTGSDGVFVRDEGDPGLSVLTPVEQATDFYRFGLNDNYKNTSHLYVVFSVPTNLSSQLRINQQTVGMWNVTWRNVTGADNYVVGYVDVGPHQLPFSLGAPGGPVFNAFVHYVTSCESCAMSLFHGYPKDLTPASYVCPTSSSAPGDGIDNDCDGKADEEPCCVNSDAKDTDGDSYKNEDCRGIERQVSAMVYQIIDHRRRAEVITKAKTNTQVFGAKDFIWLPYFVLSLHVLRFRFRVQPPLRTLSDDEDYRVRESVLVQLEGREGHRQVNGGVGREGGAMFVIFTTWLAREDKRLVHDNVLRTWRQWQPAILPVLFAHEVEERQRAETFGWRSLPFPQTACGGLPILREMFLKVLADFPDTQLFGYSNGDLLLGAGLLDTIQGVARNPIILQRPVLMVLRRFEVNFVNRSGAFQEVGQVEELRPFAKEMTDGSSDAFFTNRLFPWRLIPEVVPGRMGVAMWLVAASLALEVTVIDVTPTVFAVHMTTEAGNYESHSHPNANCNHELFRNLALVPDDWECGYIYRAQYITRRTKNTTEVKIEAKPDKLMVNRQTSYCGIDIKALERHAQFSDI
;
A
#
# COMPACT_ATOMS: atom_id res chain seq x y z
N MET A 1 -4.02 -65.31 -2.87
CA MET A 1 -3.90 -63.84 -2.78
C MET A 1 -5.29 -63.24 -2.67
N SER A 2 -5.40 -62.20 -1.82
CA SER A 2 -6.53 -61.31 -1.48
C SER A 2 -7.86 -61.93 -1.01
N LYS A 3 -8.13 -61.82 0.29
CA LYS A 3 -9.49 -61.74 0.85
C LYS A 3 -9.75 -60.30 1.25
N VAL A 4 -10.80 -59.73 0.67
CA VAL A 4 -11.41 -58.45 1.06
C VAL A 4 -12.35 -58.74 2.24
N LEU A 5 -12.20 -58.00 3.34
CA LEU A 5 -13.15 -57.97 4.45
C LEU A 5 -13.57 -56.52 4.68
N ASN A 6 -14.85 -56.27 4.43
CA ASN A 6 -15.59 -55.07 4.81
C ASN A 6 -15.66 -54.96 6.34
N ALA A 7 -15.39 -53.76 6.86
CA ALA A 7 -15.83 -53.34 8.19
C ALA A 7 -16.44 -51.94 8.09
N ASN A 8 -17.76 -51.88 7.99
CA ASN A 8 -18.55 -50.68 8.27
C ASN A 8 -18.72 -50.60 9.80
N VAL A 9 -18.13 -49.58 10.43
CA VAL A 9 -18.47 -49.16 11.79
C VAL A 9 -18.99 -47.72 11.68
N PRO A 10 -20.24 -47.42 12.09
CA PRO A 10 -20.69 -46.04 12.15
C PRO A 10 -20.15 -45.40 13.42
N PHE A 11 -19.16 -44.51 13.28
CA PHE A 11 -18.78 -43.59 14.35
C PHE A 11 -19.87 -42.53 14.48
N ALA A 12 -20.73 -42.65 15.48
CA ALA A 12 -21.59 -41.56 15.91
C ALA A 12 -20.73 -40.61 16.77
N GLN A 13 -20.15 -39.57 16.17
CA GLN A 13 -19.61 -38.45 16.93
C GLN A 13 -20.76 -37.50 17.29
N SER A 14 -21.04 -37.41 18.58
CA SER A 14 -21.77 -36.29 19.16
C SER A 14 -20.95 -35.01 18.96
N VAL A 15 -21.27 -34.24 17.93
CA VAL A 15 -20.71 -32.90 17.71
C VAL A 15 -21.34 -31.99 18.76
N THR A 16 -20.60 -31.75 19.84
CA THR A 16 -20.92 -30.68 20.78
C THR A 16 -20.38 -29.40 20.17
N LEU A 17 -21.27 -28.45 19.93
CA LEU A 17 -21.02 -27.19 19.26
C LEU A 17 -20.29 -26.23 20.19
N LEU A 18 -19.05 -25.89 19.84
CA LEU A 18 -18.29 -24.80 20.45
C LEU A 18 -18.32 -23.60 19.47
N SER A 19 -19.00 -22.53 19.89
CA SER A 19 -19.03 -21.24 19.22
C SER A 19 -17.88 -20.39 19.73
N GLU A 20 -16.82 -20.29 18.92
CA GLU A 20 -16.01 -19.08 18.74
C GLU A 20 -15.00 -19.39 17.65
N ALA A 21 -14.64 -18.40 16.83
CA ALA A 21 -13.65 -18.53 15.78
C ALA A 21 -12.65 -17.41 15.97
N SER A 22 -11.36 -17.74 15.93
CA SER A 22 -10.33 -16.72 16.02
C SER A 22 -9.80 -16.41 14.62
N CYS A 23 -10.44 -15.39 14.07
CA CYS A 23 -9.97 -14.31 13.22
C CYS A 23 -11.06 -13.25 13.46
N ASP A 24 -10.79 -12.18 14.21
CA ASP A 24 -11.78 -11.22 14.77
C ASP A 24 -13.20 -11.31 14.16
N PRO A 25 -14.09 -12.15 14.74
CA PRO A 25 -15.38 -12.43 14.13
C PRO A 25 -16.28 -11.21 14.28
N GLY A 26 -16.78 -10.69 13.17
CA GLY A 26 -17.54 -9.44 13.16
C GLY A 26 -18.62 -9.41 12.08
N LYS A 27 -19.35 -8.30 12.04
CA LYS A 27 -20.45 -8.09 11.08
C LYS A 27 -20.20 -7.01 10.06
N HIS A 28 -19.18 -6.18 10.27
CA HIS A 28 -18.92 -5.02 9.44
C HIS A 28 -17.41 -4.84 9.29
N PHE A 29 -16.93 -4.84 8.04
CA PHE A 29 -15.52 -4.68 7.72
C PHE A 29 -15.35 -3.68 6.58
N VAL A 30 -14.19 -3.04 6.55
CA VAL A 30 -13.72 -2.26 5.40
C VAL A 30 -12.39 -2.83 4.95
N VAL A 31 -12.25 -3.11 3.65
CA VAL A 31 -11.04 -3.72 3.09
C VAL A 31 -10.55 -2.94 1.89
N THR A 32 -9.25 -2.93 1.70
CA THR A 32 -8.59 -2.34 0.52
C THR A 32 -7.44 -3.22 0.06
N PHE A 33 -7.01 -3.03 -1.19
CA PHE A 33 -5.87 -3.75 -1.77
C PHE A 33 -4.75 -2.76 -2.07
N PRO A 34 -3.81 -2.53 -1.14
CA PRO A 34 -2.65 -1.67 -1.37
C PRO A 34 -1.87 -2.08 -2.62
N GLN A 35 -1.14 -1.14 -3.20
CA GLN A 35 -0.38 -1.39 -4.42
C GLN A 35 0.65 -2.49 -4.23
N THR A 36 0.61 -3.48 -5.12
CA THR A 36 1.60 -4.56 -5.21
C THR A 36 2.50 -4.38 -6.44
N TYR A 37 3.80 -4.68 -6.29
CA TYR A 37 4.80 -4.55 -7.35
C TYR A 37 4.42 -5.37 -8.62
N GLU A 38 4.81 -4.86 -9.80
CA GLU A 38 4.28 -5.29 -11.10
C GLU A 38 4.43 -6.79 -11.42
N GLY A 39 3.36 -7.37 -11.96
CA GLY A 39 3.27 -8.73 -12.52
C GLY A 39 1.99 -8.91 -13.35
N ALA A 40 1.96 -9.85 -14.31
CA ALA A 40 0.81 -10.01 -15.21
C ALA A 40 -0.44 -10.63 -14.54
N ASN A 41 -0.24 -11.45 -13.50
CA ASN A 41 -1.30 -12.25 -12.88
C ASN A 41 -1.74 -11.62 -11.56
N ILE A 42 -2.97 -11.08 -11.51
CA ILE A 42 -3.56 -10.52 -10.29
C ILE A 42 -4.43 -11.59 -9.63
N ASP A 43 -4.15 -11.85 -8.35
CA ASP A 43 -4.92 -12.73 -7.48
C ASP A 43 -5.30 -11.95 -6.21
N THR A 44 -6.44 -11.25 -6.30
CA THR A 44 -7.05 -10.52 -5.19
C THR A 44 -8.33 -11.25 -4.81
N THR A 45 -8.37 -11.80 -3.59
CA THR A 45 -9.46 -12.68 -3.15
C THR A 45 -9.86 -12.34 -1.73
N LEU A 46 -11.18 -12.26 -1.49
CA LEU A 46 -11.76 -12.19 -0.15
C LEU A 46 -12.19 -13.60 0.27
N TYR A 47 -11.74 -14.04 1.43
CA TYR A 47 -12.12 -15.30 2.02
C TYR A 47 -13.04 -15.05 3.20
N PHE A 48 -14.15 -15.78 3.25
CA PHE A 48 -15.16 -15.67 4.29
C PHE A 48 -15.32 -17.02 4.98
N ALA A 49 -15.47 -17.01 6.31
CA ALA A 49 -15.92 -18.16 7.08
C ALA A 49 -17.03 -17.77 8.06
N THR A 50 -18.02 -18.64 8.23
CA THR A 50 -19.09 -18.45 9.22
C THR A 50 -18.67 -18.99 10.59
N VAL A 51 -19.10 -18.32 11.66
CA VAL A 51 -18.72 -18.65 13.05
C VAL A 51 -19.85 -19.37 13.81
N GLY A 52 -21.06 -19.40 13.24
CA GLY A 52 -22.25 -19.93 13.89
C GLY A 52 -23.05 -20.93 13.04
N ASN A 53 -24.14 -21.43 13.63
CA ASN A 53 -24.96 -22.50 13.10
C ASN A 53 -26.07 -22.03 12.16
N GLU A 54 -26.10 -20.75 11.85
CA GLU A 54 -27.11 -20.12 11.00
C GLU A 54 -26.48 -19.66 9.70
N SER A 55 -27.26 -19.69 8.62
CA SER A 55 -26.83 -19.11 7.36
C SER A 55 -26.68 -17.60 7.49
N VAL A 56 -25.57 -17.07 6.99
CA VAL A 56 -25.28 -15.64 7.05
C VAL A 56 -25.37 -15.03 5.65
N SER A 57 -26.05 -13.89 5.53
CA SER A 57 -26.02 -13.08 4.32
C SER A 57 -24.89 -12.05 4.41
N VAL A 58 -24.06 -11.95 3.38
CA VAL A 58 -22.89 -11.05 3.30
C VAL A 58 -23.04 -10.13 2.10
N SER A 59 -23.13 -8.83 2.33
CA SER A 59 -23.23 -7.79 1.32
C SER A 59 -21.88 -7.09 1.13
N LEU A 60 -21.44 -7.00 -0.12
CA LEU A 60 -20.21 -6.36 -0.58
C LEU A 60 -20.57 -5.13 -1.41
N ALA A 61 -20.02 -3.97 -1.05
CA ALA A 61 -20.28 -2.72 -1.75
C ALA A 61 -19.03 -1.81 -1.84
N THR A 62 -18.77 -1.25 -3.02
CA THR A 62 -17.81 -0.14 -3.19
C THR A 62 -18.56 1.19 -3.38
N LEU A 63 -17.83 2.30 -3.38
CA LEU A 63 -18.39 3.58 -3.81
C LEU A 63 -18.75 3.55 -5.31
N PRO A 64 -19.82 4.26 -5.74
CA PRO A 64 -20.17 4.35 -7.17
C PRO A 64 -19.10 5.00 -8.05
N SER A 65 -18.23 5.83 -7.46
CA SER A 65 -17.09 6.47 -8.10
C SER A 65 -15.85 5.56 -8.21
N ALA A 66 -15.87 4.38 -7.57
CA ALA A 66 -14.77 3.43 -7.65
C ALA A 66 -14.56 2.96 -9.10
N PRO A 67 -13.30 2.86 -9.59
CA PRO A 67 -13.00 2.30 -10.91
C PRO A 67 -13.52 0.88 -11.11
N TYR A 68 -13.57 0.08 -10.03
CA TYR A 68 -14.15 -1.25 -9.99
C TYR A 68 -15.35 -1.27 -9.04
N VAL A 69 -16.55 -1.33 -9.59
CA VAL A 69 -17.80 -1.27 -8.81
C VAL A 69 -18.26 -2.66 -8.39
N ILE A 70 -18.38 -2.89 -7.09
CA ILE A 70 -18.98 -4.09 -6.51
C ILE A 70 -20.31 -3.73 -5.85
N ASN A 71 -21.34 -4.50 -6.13
CA ASN A 71 -22.58 -4.55 -5.36
C ASN A 71 -23.12 -5.98 -5.43
N LYS A 72 -22.78 -6.80 -4.43
CA LYS A 72 -23.08 -8.24 -4.40
C LYS A 72 -23.59 -8.64 -3.03
N THR A 73 -24.47 -9.63 -3.00
CA THR A 73 -24.89 -10.30 -1.77
C THR A 73 -24.67 -11.79 -1.93
N LEU A 74 -24.01 -12.39 -0.95
CA LEU A 74 -23.67 -13.80 -0.85
C LEU A 74 -24.47 -14.41 0.30
N ILE A 75 -24.78 -15.70 0.22
CA ILE A 75 -25.37 -16.47 1.31
C ILE A 75 -24.39 -17.58 1.65
N LEU A 76 -23.92 -17.60 2.89
CA LEU A 76 -23.03 -18.62 3.41
C LEU A 76 -23.83 -19.54 4.32
N ALA A 77 -23.74 -20.85 4.07
CA ALA A 77 -24.26 -21.87 4.97
C ALA A 77 -23.41 -21.94 6.27
N PRO A 78 -23.96 -22.53 7.34
CA PRO A 78 -23.18 -22.83 8.54
C PRO A 78 -21.91 -23.63 8.22
N ASP A 79 -20.81 -23.30 8.90
CA ASP A 79 -19.47 -23.89 8.72
C ASP A 79 -18.92 -23.81 7.27
N GLN A 80 -19.49 -22.95 6.42
CA GLN A 80 -19.02 -22.77 5.06
C GLN A 80 -17.86 -21.77 4.98
N ASN A 81 -16.78 -22.18 4.32
CA ASN A 81 -15.74 -21.29 3.80
C ASN A 81 -16.06 -20.92 2.35
N LEU A 82 -15.95 -19.64 2.00
CA LEU A 82 -16.20 -19.14 0.65
C LEU A 82 -15.06 -18.24 0.19
N ALA A 83 -14.59 -18.47 -1.03
CA ALA A 83 -13.66 -17.58 -1.73
C ALA A 83 -14.41 -16.71 -2.73
N PHE A 84 -14.28 -15.39 -2.61
CA PHE A 84 -14.80 -14.40 -3.54
C PHE A 84 -13.65 -13.71 -4.27
N PRO A 85 -13.34 -14.13 -5.52
CA PRO A 85 -12.28 -13.50 -6.31
C PRO A 85 -12.74 -12.11 -6.77
N VAL A 86 -11.91 -11.10 -6.48
CA VAL A 86 -12.06 -9.73 -7.00
C VAL A 86 -11.29 -9.60 -8.33
N ASN A 87 -10.06 -10.14 -8.38
CA ASN A 87 -9.22 -10.35 -9.58
C ASN A 87 -9.26 -9.23 -10.63
N SER A 88 -9.14 -7.99 -10.18
CA SER A 88 -9.15 -6.81 -11.05
C SER A 88 -8.00 -5.86 -10.71
N SER A 89 -7.26 -5.41 -11.73
CA SER A 89 -6.27 -4.34 -11.55
C SER A 89 -6.89 -3.02 -11.12
N GLN A 90 -8.18 -2.82 -11.41
CA GLN A 90 -8.95 -1.66 -11.01
C GLN A 90 -9.48 -1.75 -9.57
N ALA A 91 -9.21 -2.85 -8.85
CA ALA A 91 -9.50 -2.99 -7.42
C ALA A 91 -8.24 -2.81 -6.55
N VAL A 92 -7.05 -2.79 -7.16
CA VAL A 92 -5.77 -2.56 -6.48
C VAL A 92 -5.44 -1.08 -6.55
N LEU A 93 -4.97 -0.50 -5.44
CA LEU A 93 -4.56 0.89 -5.40
C LEU A 93 -3.40 1.13 -6.41
N PRO A 94 -3.42 2.24 -7.16
CA PRO A 94 -2.32 2.60 -8.06
C PRO A 94 -0.94 2.76 -7.38
N THR A 95 0.10 3.05 -8.16
CA THR A 95 1.40 3.45 -7.61
C THR A 95 1.38 4.93 -7.25
N GLY A 96 1.89 5.29 -6.08
CA GLY A 96 2.07 6.66 -5.60
C GLY A 96 1.21 7.03 -4.39
N THR A 97 1.11 8.33 -4.14
CA THR A 97 0.41 8.90 -2.98
C THR A 97 -0.79 9.73 -3.44
N TYR A 98 -2.01 9.34 -3.05
CA TYR A 98 -3.26 10.02 -3.40
C TYR A 98 -4.43 9.47 -2.57
N VAL A 99 -5.60 10.11 -2.68
CA VAL A 99 -6.87 9.60 -2.15
C VAL A 99 -7.64 8.87 -3.24
N THR A 100 -8.29 7.75 -2.89
CA THR A 100 -9.13 6.95 -3.79
C THR A 100 -10.43 6.51 -3.15
N ASP A 101 -11.34 6.03 -4.00
CA ASP A 101 -12.63 5.45 -3.62
C ASP A 101 -12.62 3.90 -3.75
N MET A 102 -11.45 3.27 -3.66
CA MET A 102 -11.20 1.86 -4.01
C MET A 102 -11.32 0.87 -2.84
N SER A 103 -12.07 1.22 -1.80
CA SER A 103 -12.34 0.30 -0.68
C SER A 103 -13.66 -0.43 -0.82
N ILE A 104 -13.73 -1.63 -0.26
CA ILE A 104 -14.91 -2.49 -0.24
C ILE A 104 -15.45 -2.53 1.19
N ARG A 105 -16.73 -2.21 1.34
CA ARG A 105 -17.49 -2.44 2.56
C ARG A 105 -18.10 -3.82 2.54
N ILE A 106 -17.97 -4.53 3.66
CA ILE A 106 -18.51 -5.87 3.89
C ILE A 106 -19.46 -5.78 5.07
N VAL A 107 -20.73 -6.12 4.88
CA VAL A 107 -21.74 -6.14 5.95
C VAL A 107 -22.41 -7.50 5.98
N SER A 108 -22.54 -8.12 7.14
CA SER A 108 -23.16 -9.43 7.29
C SER A 108 -24.27 -9.44 8.34
N THR A 109 -25.21 -10.37 8.20
CA THR A 109 -26.32 -10.55 9.15
C THR A 109 -25.90 -11.25 10.44
N GLY A 110 -24.73 -11.90 10.45
CA GLY A 110 -24.15 -12.66 11.56
C GLY A 110 -22.63 -12.64 11.51
N ASN A 111 -21.97 -13.10 12.57
CA ASN A 111 -20.53 -13.03 12.69
C ASN A 111 -19.83 -13.90 11.64
N ILE A 112 -18.94 -13.27 10.90
CA ILE A 112 -18.05 -13.92 9.93
C ILE A 112 -16.61 -13.54 10.25
N THR A 113 -15.68 -14.36 9.80
CA THR A 113 -14.28 -13.98 9.69
C THR A 113 -13.96 -13.64 8.24
N VAL A 114 -13.01 -12.73 8.04
CA VAL A 114 -12.56 -12.31 6.71
C VAL A 114 -11.05 -12.44 6.63
N VAL A 115 -10.54 -12.97 5.53
CA VAL A 115 -9.10 -12.92 5.18
C VAL A 115 -8.97 -12.31 3.79
N VAL A 116 -8.08 -11.36 3.63
CA VAL A 116 -7.85 -10.64 2.38
C VAL A 116 -6.54 -11.09 1.79
N LYS A 117 -6.56 -11.67 0.60
CA LYS A 117 -5.38 -11.99 -0.18
C LYS A 117 -5.12 -10.91 -1.21
N ASN A 118 -3.90 -10.35 -1.20
CA ASN A 118 -3.45 -9.38 -2.17
C ASN A 118 -2.15 -9.86 -2.83
N LYS A 119 -2.27 -10.51 -4.00
CA LYS A 119 -1.15 -11.13 -4.69
C LYS A 119 -1.08 -10.74 -6.16
N ARG A 120 0.14 -10.57 -6.65
CA ARG A 120 0.46 -10.31 -8.05
C ARG A 120 1.67 -11.14 -8.48
N GLY A 121 1.46 -12.15 -9.32
CA GLY A 121 2.49 -13.15 -9.63
C GLY A 121 2.90 -13.92 -8.37
N SER A 122 4.19 -13.94 -8.05
CA SER A 122 4.73 -14.49 -6.79
C SER A 122 4.88 -13.46 -5.67
N ASN A 123 4.44 -12.22 -5.87
CA ASN A 123 4.56 -11.14 -4.89
C ASN A 123 3.20 -10.90 -4.24
N GLY A 124 3.00 -11.33 -3.01
CA GLY A 124 1.71 -11.20 -2.36
C GLY A 124 1.68 -11.76 -0.97
N ASP A 125 0.76 -11.25 -0.19
CA ASP A 125 0.60 -11.57 1.22
C ASP A 125 -0.88 -11.43 1.59
N THR A 126 -1.24 -11.84 2.79
CA THR A 126 -2.61 -11.80 3.29
C THR A 126 -2.70 -11.10 4.62
N TYR A 127 -3.80 -10.39 4.85
CA TYR A 127 -4.10 -9.79 6.15
C TYR A 127 -5.54 -10.11 6.57
N SER A 128 -5.78 -10.04 7.88
CA SER A 128 -7.11 -10.26 8.48
C SER A 128 -7.69 -8.92 8.89
N PRO A 129 -8.70 -8.38 8.17
CA PRO A 129 -9.28 -7.10 8.53
C PRO A 129 -10.00 -7.16 9.87
N MET A 130 -9.75 -6.18 10.72
CA MET A 130 -10.47 -6.00 11.99
C MET A 130 -11.92 -5.53 11.71
N PRO A 131 -12.91 -6.03 12.45
CA PRO A 131 -14.26 -5.50 12.47
C PRO A 131 -14.26 -4.01 12.77
N VAL A 132 -15.20 -3.28 12.16
CA VAL A 132 -15.35 -1.83 12.33
C VAL A 132 -15.52 -1.41 13.80
N GLU A 133 -16.12 -2.28 14.62
CA GLU A 133 -16.29 -2.06 16.06
C GLU A 133 -14.97 -2.12 16.87
N ASN A 134 -13.94 -2.76 16.32
CA ASN A 134 -12.61 -2.89 16.94
C ASN A 134 -11.60 -1.87 16.37
N LEU A 135 -12.01 -1.00 15.43
CA LEU A 135 -11.14 0.03 14.88
C LEU A 135 -10.99 1.21 15.84
N GLY A 136 -9.78 1.76 15.92
CA GLY A 136 -9.48 2.96 16.72
C GLY A 136 -9.16 4.19 15.88
N THR A 137 -8.64 5.20 16.56
CA THR A 137 -8.36 6.53 15.99
C THR A 137 -6.90 6.96 16.10
N ASP A 138 -6.05 6.21 16.78
CA ASP A 138 -4.62 6.50 16.95
C ASP A 138 -3.84 5.23 16.63
N HIS A 139 -2.95 5.32 15.65
CA HIS A 139 -2.20 4.17 15.12
C HIS A 139 -0.75 4.57 14.87
N PHE A 140 0.17 3.63 15.08
CA PHE A 140 1.50 3.67 14.49
C PHE A 140 1.67 2.52 13.51
N VAL A 141 2.48 2.76 12.47
CA VAL A 141 2.65 1.78 11.40
C VAL A 141 3.92 0.96 11.52
N LEU A 142 3.85 -0.27 11.04
CA LEU A 142 4.97 -1.16 10.77
C LEU A 142 5.18 -1.25 9.25
N ALA A 143 6.36 -0.89 8.79
CA ALA A 143 6.73 -0.93 7.39
C ALA A 143 8.09 -1.62 7.24
N TYR A 144 8.68 -1.59 6.04
CA TYR A 144 10.05 -2.04 5.84
C TYR A 144 10.70 -1.29 4.68
N ASN A 145 12.03 -1.21 4.67
CA ASN A 145 12.75 -0.47 3.64
C ASN A 145 12.73 -1.16 2.26
N ASN A 146 13.06 -0.39 1.23
CA ASN A 146 13.28 -0.89 -0.13
C ASN A 146 14.66 -1.56 -0.22
N THR A 147 14.71 -2.90 -0.22
CA THR A 147 15.97 -3.65 -0.39
C THR A 147 16.32 -3.95 -1.85
N LEU A 148 15.43 -3.59 -2.81
CA LEU A 148 15.53 -4.02 -4.21
C LEU A 148 15.61 -2.85 -5.23
N GLY A 149 15.69 -1.60 -4.79
CA GLY A 149 15.80 -0.41 -5.65
C GLY A 149 14.55 -0.08 -6.48
N VAL A 150 13.45 -0.81 -6.28
CA VAL A 150 12.20 -0.65 -7.06
C VAL A 150 10.93 -0.75 -6.20
N SER A 151 11.10 -0.92 -4.88
CA SER A 151 10.01 -1.06 -3.92
C SER A 151 9.70 0.24 -3.19
N ALA A 152 8.49 0.34 -2.66
CA ALA A 152 8.09 1.37 -1.72
C ALA A 152 7.52 0.72 -0.47
N SER A 153 7.84 1.30 0.69
CA SER A 153 7.03 1.11 1.87
C SER A 153 5.73 1.90 1.72
N PHE A 154 4.66 1.49 2.41
CA PHE A 154 3.38 2.15 2.29
C PHE A 154 2.62 2.23 3.61
N VAL A 155 1.72 3.21 3.68
CA VAL A 155 0.60 3.26 4.62
C VAL A 155 -0.68 3.55 3.84
N THR A 156 -1.77 2.86 4.18
CA THR A 156 -3.11 3.22 3.75
C THR A 156 -3.98 3.58 4.95
N VAL A 157 -4.84 4.57 4.78
CA VAL A 157 -5.81 5.01 5.80
C VAL A 157 -7.18 5.04 5.15
N THR A 158 -8.05 4.10 5.54
CA THR A 158 -9.43 4.01 5.05
C THR A 158 -10.41 4.54 6.09
N ALA A 159 -11.20 5.54 5.72
CA ALA A 159 -12.24 6.08 6.59
C ALA A 159 -13.51 5.22 6.57
N VAL A 160 -14.06 4.92 7.74
CA VAL A 160 -15.34 4.19 7.87
C VAL A 160 -16.53 5.14 7.72
N TYR A 161 -16.39 6.36 8.25
CA TYR A 161 -17.45 7.35 8.33
C TYR A 161 -17.09 8.60 7.51
N ASP A 162 -18.11 9.32 7.05
CA ASP A 162 -17.92 10.61 6.37
C ASP A 162 -17.31 11.65 7.30
N ASP A 163 -16.70 12.69 6.73
CA ASP A 163 -16.08 13.79 7.46
C ASP A 163 -15.10 13.30 8.54
N THR A 164 -14.28 12.30 8.20
CA THR A 164 -13.20 11.83 9.06
C THR A 164 -11.96 12.68 8.82
N GLU A 165 -11.55 13.46 9.82
CA GLU A 165 -10.33 14.24 9.79
C GLU A 165 -9.17 13.34 10.18
N VAL A 166 -8.09 13.35 9.38
CA VAL A 166 -6.92 12.49 9.54
C VAL A 166 -5.65 13.33 9.52
N ASN A 167 -4.80 13.10 10.50
CA ASN A 167 -3.47 13.65 10.64
C ASN A 167 -2.45 12.51 10.52
N VAL A 168 -1.57 12.57 9.52
CA VAL A 168 -0.48 11.60 9.33
C VAL A 168 0.84 12.30 9.58
N THR A 169 1.53 11.92 10.66
CA THR A 169 2.85 12.45 11.04
C THR A 169 3.93 11.43 10.71
N PHE A 170 4.84 11.76 9.80
CA PHE A 170 5.91 10.85 9.37
C PHE A 170 7.03 10.74 10.42
N PRO A 171 7.75 9.60 10.48
CA PRO A 171 8.75 9.33 11.50
C PRO A 171 9.83 10.41 11.55
N SER A 172 10.40 10.62 12.75
CA SER A 172 11.49 11.56 12.99
C SER A 172 12.87 10.93 12.74
N GLN A 173 12.95 9.59 12.73
CA GLN A 173 14.22 8.88 12.60
C GLN A 173 14.67 8.72 11.15
N ARG A 174 15.96 9.01 10.96
CA ARG A 174 16.70 8.83 9.71
C ARG A 174 17.26 7.40 9.66
N PRO A 175 17.01 6.58 8.63
CA PRO A 175 18.11 5.86 8.03
C PRO A 175 19.11 6.93 7.57
N ILE A 176 20.37 6.80 7.97
CA ILE A 176 21.43 7.69 7.50
C ILE A 176 21.36 7.67 5.95
N ASN A 177 21.23 8.85 5.31
CA ASN A 177 21.25 9.09 3.85
C ASN A 177 19.97 8.83 3.05
N ALA A 178 18.81 9.26 3.53
CA ALA A 178 17.67 9.33 2.64
C ALA A 178 16.63 10.36 3.11
N SER A 179 15.95 11.00 2.14
CA SER A 179 14.77 11.82 2.38
C SER A 179 13.51 11.04 1.97
N VAL A 180 12.53 10.90 2.86
CA VAL A 180 11.17 10.54 2.43
C VAL A 180 10.77 11.68 1.52
N THR A 181 10.59 11.45 0.22
CA THR A 181 9.96 12.43 -0.65
C THR A 181 8.88 11.74 -1.41
N PHE A 182 7.64 12.12 -1.16
CA PHE A 182 6.51 11.74 -1.99
C PHE A 182 5.64 12.98 -2.22
N VAL A 183 4.83 12.91 -3.27
CA VAL A 183 3.99 14.04 -3.67
C VAL A 183 2.53 13.69 -3.42
N LEU A 184 1.84 14.56 -2.67
CA LEU A 184 0.38 14.52 -2.54
C LEU A 184 -0.16 15.88 -2.99
N ASN A 185 -1.07 15.87 -3.98
CA ASN A 185 -1.68 17.09 -4.55
C ASN A 185 -0.65 18.15 -4.98
N GLY A 186 0.50 17.73 -5.51
CA GLY A 186 1.57 18.64 -5.98
C GLY A 186 2.47 19.20 -4.87
N VAL A 187 2.25 18.84 -3.60
CA VAL A 187 3.09 19.20 -2.46
C VAL A 187 4.06 18.05 -2.16
N ILE A 188 5.35 18.37 -2.00
CA ILE A 188 6.38 17.42 -1.59
C ILE A 188 6.35 17.33 -0.05
N TYR A 189 6.22 16.12 0.47
CA TYR A 189 6.28 15.83 1.90
C TYR A 189 7.56 15.09 2.23
N THR A 190 8.13 15.43 3.39
CA THR A 190 9.37 14.93 3.95
C THR A 190 9.21 14.36 5.35
N TYR A 191 10.31 13.88 5.94
CA TYR A 191 10.31 13.39 7.31
C TYR A 191 9.84 14.48 8.28
N SER A 192 9.10 14.07 9.31
CA SER A 192 8.44 14.97 10.28
C SER A 192 7.36 15.90 9.69
N ASP A 193 7.11 15.88 8.38
CA ASP A 193 5.95 16.58 7.83
C ASP A 193 4.65 15.91 8.25
N VAL A 194 3.58 16.69 8.15
CA VAL A 194 2.25 16.28 8.59
C VAL A 194 1.27 16.46 7.44
N ILE A 195 0.59 15.39 7.05
CA ILE A 195 -0.57 15.47 6.17
C ILE A 195 -1.80 15.70 7.04
N ASN A 196 -2.56 16.74 6.74
CA ASN A 196 -3.91 16.92 7.27
C ASN A 196 -4.90 16.76 6.12
N ILE A 197 -5.81 15.79 6.24
CA ILE A 197 -6.77 15.48 5.19
C ILE A 197 -8.12 15.12 5.77
N ARG A 198 -9.19 15.37 5.00
CA ARG A 198 -10.54 14.94 5.32
C ARG A 198 -10.96 13.85 4.35
N LEU A 199 -11.43 12.73 4.87
CA LEU A 199 -11.86 11.57 4.10
C LEU A 199 -13.37 11.34 4.28
N GLY A 200 -14.06 11.04 3.19
CA GLY A 200 -15.42 10.49 3.19
C GLY A 200 -15.43 9.00 3.53
N ALA A 201 -16.60 8.45 3.84
CA ALA A 201 -16.75 7.02 4.11
C ALA A 201 -16.29 6.20 2.89
N LEU A 202 -15.48 5.16 3.14
CA LEU A 202 -14.82 4.30 2.14
C LEU A 202 -13.79 4.99 1.24
N GLN A 203 -13.42 6.25 1.53
CA GLN A 203 -12.26 6.86 0.91
C GLN A 203 -10.98 6.40 1.61
N THR A 204 -9.93 6.24 0.82
CA THR A 204 -8.64 5.72 1.27
C THR A 204 -7.52 6.64 0.82
N LEU A 205 -6.74 7.15 1.77
CA LEU A 205 -5.43 7.73 1.50
C LEU A 205 -4.42 6.59 1.36
N GLN A 206 -3.66 6.56 0.27
CA GLN A 206 -2.43 5.78 0.18
C GLN A 206 -1.24 6.74 0.21
N VAL A 207 -0.22 6.41 0.98
CA VAL A 207 1.10 7.05 0.92
C VAL A 207 2.13 5.97 0.61
N GLN A 208 2.99 6.22 -0.38
CA GLN A 208 4.13 5.36 -0.71
C GLN A 208 5.42 6.17 -0.63
N ALA A 209 6.45 5.56 -0.05
CA ALA A 209 7.79 6.15 0.04
C ALA A 209 8.86 5.09 -0.22
N LEU A 210 10.00 5.49 -0.78
CA LEU A 210 11.14 4.57 -1.01
C LEU A 210 11.83 4.12 0.29
N LEU A 211 11.50 4.76 1.41
CA LEU A 211 12.11 4.51 2.71
C LEU A 211 11.14 3.90 3.69
N ASP A 212 11.68 3.35 4.77
CA ASP A 212 10.90 2.75 5.85
C ASP A 212 9.99 3.79 6.52
N LEU A 213 8.67 3.59 6.44
CA LEU A 213 7.66 4.43 7.06
C LEU A 213 7.32 4.01 8.50
N THR A 214 8.01 3.02 9.07
CA THR A 214 7.76 2.56 10.45
C THR A 214 7.86 3.71 11.43
N GLY A 215 6.89 3.80 12.34
CA GLY A 215 6.78 4.91 13.28
C GLY A 215 5.97 6.11 12.76
N THR A 216 5.48 6.08 11.52
CA THR A 216 4.44 7.03 11.08
C THR A 216 3.24 6.90 12.01
N ARG A 217 2.78 8.03 12.55
CA ARG A 217 1.60 8.09 13.40
C ARG A 217 0.40 8.59 12.60
N VAL A 218 -0.73 7.91 12.71
CA VAL A 218 -2.00 8.29 12.10
C VAL A 218 -3.01 8.55 13.21
N ILE A 219 -3.46 9.80 13.33
CA ILE A 219 -4.51 10.21 14.26
C ILE A 219 -5.74 10.62 13.46
N SER A 220 -6.92 10.21 13.89
CA SER A 220 -8.18 10.59 13.26
C SER A 220 -9.26 11.03 14.24
N SER A 221 -10.26 11.74 13.73
CA SER A 221 -11.44 12.15 14.51
C SER A 221 -12.47 11.02 14.69
N LYS A 222 -12.39 9.95 13.88
CA LYS A 222 -13.32 8.81 13.84
C LYS A 222 -12.58 7.52 13.48
N PRO A 223 -13.11 6.33 13.84
CA PRO A 223 -12.42 5.06 13.57
C PRO A 223 -11.99 4.87 12.11
N ILE A 224 -10.77 4.39 11.93
CA ILE A 224 -10.13 4.18 10.62
C ILE A 224 -9.49 2.78 10.54
N ALA A 225 -9.42 2.22 9.33
CA ALA A 225 -8.61 1.04 9.07
C ALA A 225 -7.27 1.47 8.47
N VAL A 226 -6.17 1.08 9.11
CA VAL A 226 -4.81 1.44 8.71
C VAL A 226 -4.05 0.18 8.31
N LEU A 227 -3.62 0.09 7.04
CA LEU A 227 -2.73 -0.97 6.58
C LEU A 227 -1.33 -0.40 6.36
N SER A 228 -0.30 -1.20 6.60
CA SER A 228 1.06 -0.80 6.31
C SER A 228 1.93 -1.98 5.93
N GLY A 229 3.09 -1.66 5.33
CA GLY A 229 4.07 -2.67 4.95
C GLY A 229 4.99 -2.19 3.84
N ALA A 230 5.33 -3.11 2.93
CA ALA A 230 6.22 -2.86 1.79
C ALA A 230 5.68 -3.55 0.54
N ASN A 231 5.63 -2.84 -0.58
CA ASN A 231 5.02 -3.38 -1.82
C ASN A 231 5.77 -4.59 -2.40
N ARG A 232 7.07 -4.74 -2.06
CA ARG A 232 7.95 -5.88 -2.38
C ARG A 232 9.32 -5.76 -1.70
N THR A 233 9.64 -6.57 -0.69
CA THR A 233 10.94 -6.47 -0.01
C THR A 233 11.54 -7.84 0.34
N GLN A 234 12.77 -7.79 0.83
CA GLN A 234 13.56 -8.85 1.46
C GLN A 234 13.96 -8.36 2.85
N ILE A 235 13.91 -9.21 3.88
CA ILE A 235 14.31 -8.81 5.23
C ILE A 235 15.84 -8.73 5.31
N PHE A 236 16.53 -9.70 4.72
CA PHE A 236 17.98 -9.69 4.62
C PHE A 236 18.40 -9.49 3.16
N LYS A 237 18.84 -10.55 2.48
CA LYS A 237 19.26 -10.58 1.06
C LYS A 237 19.12 -11.98 0.47
N GLY A 238 18.07 -12.71 0.85
CA GLY A 238 17.84 -14.07 0.36
C GLY A 238 17.35 -14.10 -1.09
N THR A 239 16.72 -15.20 -1.49
CA THR A 239 16.37 -15.43 -2.92
C THR A 239 14.96 -15.06 -3.29
N CYS A 240 14.06 -14.99 -2.31
CA CYS A 240 12.66 -14.63 -2.50
C CYS A 240 12.40 -13.22 -1.93
N ALA A 241 11.37 -12.56 -2.45
CA ALA A 241 10.93 -11.23 -2.02
C ALA A 241 9.42 -11.19 -2.13
N SER A 242 8.76 -10.55 -1.16
CA SER A 242 7.29 -10.50 -1.15
C SER A 242 6.73 -9.15 -0.77
N HIS A 243 5.45 -9.01 -1.04
CA HIS A 243 4.62 -7.97 -0.49
C HIS A 243 4.55 -8.20 1.02
N LEU A 244 4.69 -7.15 1.82
CA LEU A 244 4.37 -7.20 3.24
C LEU A 244 3.13 -6.36 3.46
N ILE A 245 2.12 -6.92 4.10
CA ILE A 245 0.89 -6.21 4.42
C ILE A 245 0.31 -6.69 5.73
N GLU A 246 0.02 -5.75 6.62
CA GLU A 246 -0.72 -6.05 7.84
C GLU A 246 -1.61 -4.87 8.24
N GLN A 247 -2.72 -5.16 8.92
CA GLN A 247 -3.54 -4.13 9.54
C GLN A 247 -2.98 -3.76 10.90
N THR A 248 -2.64 -2.48 11.09
CA THR A 248 -2.07 -2.00 12.35
C THR A 248 -3.17 -1.78 13.37
N PRO A 249 -3.10 -2.38 14.56
CA PRO A 249 -4.10 -2.16 15.59
C PRO A 249 -3.94 -0.78 16.22
N SER A 250 -5.00 -0.31 16.89
CA SER A 250 -4.97 1.01 17.52
C SER A 250 -4.08 1.00 18.76
N VAL A 251 -3.53 2.17 19.10
CA VAL A 251 -2.62 2.37 20.22
C VAL A 251 -3.21 1.92 21.56
N SER A 252 -4.53 2.01 21.71
CA SER A 252 -5.26 1.54 22.89
C SER A 252 -5.25 0.02 23.04
N THR A 253 -4.79 -0.76 22.07
CA THR A 253 -4.77 -2.24 22.15
C THR A 253 -3.36 -2.79 22.42
N TRP A 254 -2.37 -1.92 22.64
CA TRP A 254 -0.99 -2.37 22.78
C TRP A 254 -0.74 -2.93 24.18
N GLY A 255 0.06 -4.00 24.27
CA GLY A 255 0.45 -4.63 25.54
C GLY A 255 1.93 -4.45 25.84
N MET A 256 2.37 -5.03 26.97
CA MET A 256 3.74 -4.90 27.45
C MET A 256 4.56 -6.19 27.27
N THR A 257 3.88 -7.32 27.13
CA THR A 257 4.46 -8.65 27.27
C THR A 257 4.30 -9.47 26.00
N PHE A 258 5.39 -10.03 25.49
CA PHE A 258 5.39 -10.80 24.24
C PHE A 258 6.25 -12.05 24.35
N ILE A 259 5.84 -13.11 23.65
CA ILE A 259 6.64 -14.32 23.47
C ILE A 259 7.07 -14.38 22.01
N LEU A 260 8.39 -14.32 21.78
CA LEU A 260 8.98 -14.28 20.45
C LEU A 260 9.36 -15.70 20.03
N VAL A 261 8.80 -16.15 18.90
CA VAL A 261 9.02 -17.48 18.34
C VAL A 261 9.25 -17.39 16.84
N PRO A 262 10.43 -17.76 16.33
CA PRO A 262 10.68 -17.75 14.90
C PRO A 262 9.85 -18.83 14.21
N VAL A 263 9.62 -18.67 12.92
CA VAL A 263 8.97 -19.68 12.08
C VAL A 263 9.71 -21.02 12.24
N PRO A 264 8.99 -22.11 12.57
CA PRO A 264 9.63 -23.41 12.75
C PRO A 264 10.38 -23.87 11.49
N ASN A 265 11.49 -24.58 11.70
CA ASN A 265 12.33 -25.16 10.65
C ASN A 265 13.04 -24.17 9.70
N GLN A 266 13.04 -22.86 10.00
CA GLN A 266 13.97 -21.91 9.39
C GLN A 266 15.35 -21.98 10.04
N ARG A 267 16.42 -21.58 9.32
CA ARG A 267 17.82 -21.61 9.81
C ARG A 267 18.33 -20.26 10.28
N MET A 268 17.87 -19.15 9.71
CA MET A 268 18.28 -17.81 10.14
C MET A 268 17.60 -17.39 11.45
N GLY A 269 16.32 -17.73 11.59
CA GLY A 269 15.44 -17.12 12.58
C GLY A 269 14.77 -15.87 12.02
N ASP A 270 14.13 -15.08 12.86
CA ASP A 270 13.25 -13.98 12.41
C ASP A 270 13.55 -12.65 13.08
N LEU A 271 13.14 -11.58 12.41
CA LEU A 271 13.32 -10.21 12.87
C LEU A 271 12.05 -9.73 13.60
N TYR A 272 12.24 -9.19 14.80
CA TYR A 272 11.17 -8.55 15.57
C TYR A 272 11.43 -7.06 15.67
N ARG A 273 10.39 -6.26 15.41
CA ARG A 273 10.45 -4.81 15.51
C ARG A 273 9.49 -4.32 16.57
N PHE A 274 10.01 -3.53 17.51
CA PHE A 274 9.27 -2.91 18.60
C PHE A 274 9.08 -1.43 18.29
N VAL A 275 7.85 -0.92 18.33
CA VAL A 275 7.51 0.50 18.16
C VAL A 275 6.90 1.03 19.46
N ALA A 276 7.37 2.17 19.94
CA ALA A 276 6.85 2.80 21.15
C ALA A 276 5.94 3.98 20.84
N LYS A 277 4.84 4.12 21.60
CA LYS A 277 4.00 5.31 21.60
C LYS A 277 4.52 6.37 22.58
N ASP A 278 5.13 5.91 23.67
CA ASP A 278 5.59 6.75 24.77
C ASP A 278 7.11 6.94 24.68
N PRO A 279 7.63 8.15 24.98
CA PRO A 279 9.06 8.37 25.03
C PRO A 279 9.69 7.55 26.16
N GLN A 280 10.99 7.29 26.06
CA GLN A 280 11.77 6.55 27.06
C GLN A 280 11.12 5.20 27.41
N THR A 281 10.89 4.37 26.39
CA THR A 281 10.36 3.01 26.54
C THR A 281 11.51 2.02 26.46
N THR A 282 11.59 1.08 27.41
CA THR A 282 12.63 0.07 27.48
C THR A 282 12.02 -1.33 27.36
N ILE A 283 12.43 -2.07 26.33
CA ILE A 283 12.12 -3.48 26.15
C ILE A 283 13.27 -4.30 26.71
N THR A 284 12.99 -5.23 27.61
CA THR A 284 13.93 -6.20 28.19
C THR A 284 13.59 -7.59 27.67
N LEU A 285 14.54 -8.21 26.96
CA LEU A 285 14.42 -9.58 26.48
C LEU A 285 14.82 -10.56 27.57
N GLY A 286 14.34 -11.79 27.48
CA GLY A 286 14.66 -12.86 28.43
C GLY A 286 16.14 -13.24 28.48
N THR A 287 16.91 -12.85 27.48
CA THR A 287 18.39 -12.93 27.46
C THR A 287 19.08 -11.86 28.30
N GLY A 288 18.32 -10.90 28.85
CA GLY A 288 18.82 -9.71 29.54
C GLY A 288 19.16 -8.53 28.61
N LYS A 289 19.11 -8.72 27.28
CA LYS A 289 19.33 -7.65 26.30
C LYS A 289 18.22 -6.60 26.40
N GLN A 290 18.59 -5.32 26.36
CA GLN A 290 17.65 -4.20 26.39
C GLN A 290 17.64 -3.41 25.08
N ILE A 291 16.45 -2.99 24.66
CA ILE A 291 16.20 -2.07 23.55
C ILE A 291 15.57 -0.82 24.15
N ARG A 292 16.14 0.36 23.88
CA ARG A 292 15.67 1.64 24.43
C ARG A 292 15.17 2.53 23.29
N LEU A 293 13.92 2.94 23.36
CA LEU A 293 13.22 3.81 22.41
C LEU A 293 13.02 5.18 23.07
N GLN A 294 13.55 6.24 22.46
CA GLN A 294 13.64 7.55 23.12
C GLN A 294 12.40 8.41 22.88
N HIS A 295 11.83 8.35 21.68
CA HIS A 295 10.71 9.17 21.23
C HIS A 295 9.53 8.31 20.75
N PRO A 296 8.30 8.84 20.75
CA PRO A 296 7.16 8.21 20.07
C PRO A 296 7.46 7.92 18.59
N GLY A 297 7.11 6.73 18.13
CA GLY A 297 7.39 6.26 16.77
C GLY A 297 8.81 5.75 16.55
N ASP A 298 9.72 5.90 17.52
CA ASP A 298 11.00 5.20 17.48
C ASP A 298 10.75 3.69 17.44
N PHE A 299 11.59 2.98 16.68
CA PHE A 299 11.57 1.54 16.66
C PHE A 299 12.94 0.94 16.93
N GLY A 300 12.93 -0.30 17.41
CA GLY A 300 14.14 -1.08 17.66
C GLY A 300 13.94 -2.53 17.22
N GLU A 301 15.04 -3.17 16.87
CA GLU A 301 15.01 -4.49 16.23
C GLU A 301 15.74 -5.55 17.04
N TYR A 302 15.22 -6.77 16.95
CA TYR A 302 15.84 -7.96 17.51
C TYR A 302 15.72 -9.12 16.53
N LEU A 303 16.87 -9.61 16.05
CA LEU A 303 16.95 -10.88 15.36
C LEU A 303 16.97 -12.02 16.38
N LEU A 304 15.94 -12.85 16.39
CA LEU A 304 15.87 -14.08 17.18
C LEU A 304 16.28 -15.25 16.30
N LEU A 305 17.38 -15.90 16.65
CA LEU A 305 17.92 -17.01 15.86
C LEU A 305 17.00 -18.23 15.87
N ALA A 306 17.06 -18.98 14.77
CA ALA A 306 16.33 -20.23 14.59
C ALA A 306 16.42 -21.15 15.81
N GLY A 307 15.27 -21.72 16.16
CA GLY A 307 15.14 -22.65 17.28
C GLY A 307 15.27 -22.04 18.68
N SER A 308 15.49 -20.73 18.79
CA SER A 308 15.43 -20.02 20.06
C SER A 308 14.02 -19.49 20.30
N VAL A 309 13.60 -19.48 21.57
CA VAL A 309 12.36 -18.85 22.01
C VAL A 309 12.69 -17.95 23.19
N THR A 310 12.21 -16.70 23.16
CA THR A 310 12.48 -15.75 24.24
C THR A 310 11.27 -14.91 24.58
N TYR A 311 11.21 -14.51 25.84
CA TYR A 311 10.25 -13.56 26.36
C TYR A 311 10.72 -12.12 26.12
N ALA A 312 9.80 -11.19 25.90
CA ALA A 312 10.07 -9.76 25.84
C ALA A 312 9.09 -9.01 26.74
N LYS A 313 9.60 -8.16 27.62
CA LYS A 313 8.81 -7.32 28.50
C LYS A 313 9.24 -5.87 28.38
N SER A 314 8.27 -5.00 28.12
CA SER A 314 8.45 -3.56 28.09
C SER A 314 7.94 -2.91 29.37
N ASP A 315 8.44 -1.72 29.68
CA ASP A 315 7.98 -0.90 30.81
C ASP A 315 6.74 -0.05 30.47
N LYS A 316 6.39 0.05 29.18
CA LYS A 316 5.23 0.77 28.63
C LYS A 316 4.71 0.04 27.38
N PRO A 317 3.43 0.19 27.02
CA PRO A 317 2.86 -0.51 25.87
C PRO A 317 3.61 -0.26 24.55
N VAL A 318 3.84 -1.33 23.78
CA VAL A 318 4.53 -1.30 22.47
C VAL A 318 3.77 -2.11 21.42
N LEU A 319 3.93 -1.73 20.16
CA LEU A 319 3.53 -2.55 19.02
C LEU A 319 4.71 -3.43 18.60
N VAL A 320 4.46 -4.71 18.35
CA VAL A 320 5.50 -5.67 17.94
C VAL A 320 5.17 -6.29 16.59
N GLY A 321 6.02 -6.04 15.60
CA GLY A 321 5.96 -6.70 14.30
C GLY A 321 6.89 -7.92 14.26
N HIS A 322 6.40 -9.05 13.77
CA HIS A 322 7.17 -10.23 13.43
C HIS A 322 7.37 -10.27 11.92
N TYR A 323 8.63 -10.17 11.50
CA TYR A 323 9.05 -10.22 10.12
C TYR A 323 9.68 -11.59 9.86
N ALA A 324 8.89 -12.49 9.26
CA ALA A 324 9.36 -13.79 8.83
C ALA A 324 10.39 -13.61 7.72
N THR A 325 11.47 -14.38 7.77
CA THR A 325 12.60 -14.20 6.83
C THR A 325 12.44 -15.05 5.57
N GLU A 326 13.01 -14.55 4.47
CA GLU A 326 12.96 -15.23 3.17
C GLU A 326 13.76 -16.53 3.10
N GLN A 327 13.40 -17.38 2.15
CA GLN A 327 14.19 -18.54 1.74
C GLN A 327 15.63 -18.16 1.36
N GLU A 328 16.55 -18.87 2.00
CA GLU A 328 17.98 -18.89 1.70
C GLU A 328 18.43 -20.32 1.32
N TYR A 329 19.44 -20.40 0.45
CA TYR A 329 20.08 -21.65 0.07
C TYR A 329 21.34 -21.84 0.90
N TYR A 330 21.45 -22.99 1.56
CA TYR A 330 22.62 -23.37 2.32
C TYR A 330 23.29 -24.58 1.68
N THR A 331 24.61 -24.60 1.73
CA THR A 331 25.38 -25.83 1.52
C THR A 331 25.70 -26.41 2.89
N GLY A 332 25.13 -27.57 3.21
CA GLY A 332 25.45 -28.30 4.43
C GLY A 332 26.93 -28.67 4.51
N SER A 333 27.41 -28.99 5.72
CA SER A 333 28.79 -29.44 5.94
C SER A 333 29.16 -30.73 5.19
N ASP A 334 28.15 -31.46 4.72
CA ASP A 334 28.22 -32.66 3.87
C ASP A 334 28.18 -32.34 2.36
N GLY A 335 28.10 -31.08 1.98
CA GLY A 335 27.97 -30.64 0.58
C GLY A 335 26.55 -30.74 0.02
N VAL A 336 25.56 -31.12 0.83
CA VAL A 336 24.16 -31.22 0.40
C VAL A 336 23.52 -29.83 0.42
N PHE A 337 22.88 -29.44 -0.69
CA PHE A 337 22.10 -28.21 -0.74
C PHE A 337 20.82 -28.39 0.08
N VAL A 338 20.65 -27.52 1.08
CA VAL A 338 19.43 -27.47 1.88
C VAL A 338 18.78 -26.10 1.72
N ARG A 339 17.45 -26.12 1.64
CA ARG A 339 16.62 -24.96 1.34
C ARG A 339 15.82 -24.61 2.59
N ASP A 340 15.80 -23.34 2.97
CA ASP A 340 14.74 -22.80 3.82
C ASP A 340 13.54 -22.49 2.93
N GLU A 341 12.32 -22.69 3.40
CA GLU A 341 11.12 -22.36 2.61
C GLU A 341 10.53 -21.01 3.04
N GLY A 342 9.77 -20.38 2.15
CA GLY A 342 9.07 -19.12 2.40
C GLY A 342 9.65 -17.92 1.65
N ASP A 343 8.83 -16.90 1.46
CA ASP A 343 9.24 -15.53 1.20
C ASP A 343 9.13 -14.71 2.50
N PRO A 344 9.44 -13.41 2.51
CA PRO A 344 9.17 -12.56 3.68
C PRO A 344 7.69 -12.43 3.98
N GLY A 345 7.33 -12.37 5.25
CA GLY A 345 5.97 -12.06 5.71
C GLY A 345 5.98 -11.10 6.91
N LEU A 346 4.90 -10.34 7.10
CA LEU A 346 4.72 -9.43 8.22
C LEU A 346 3.47 -9.81 9.00
N SER A 347 3.58 -9.94 10.31
CA SER A 347 2.44 -10.04 11.21
C SER A 347 2.62 -9.15 12.45
N VAL A 348 1.51 -8.72 13.05
CA VAL A 348 1.50 -8.04 14.35
C VAL A 348 1.37 -9.08 15.46
N LEU A 349 2.32 -9.16 16.38
CA LEU A 349 2.22 -10.09 17.51
C LEU A 349 1.15 -9.64 18.52
N THR A 350 0.34 -10.59 18.95
CA THR A 350 -0.59 -10.41 20.07
C THR A 350 0.17 -10.35 21.40
N PRO A 351 -0.04 -9.32 22.22
CA PRO A 351 0.50 -9.28 23.57
C PRO A 351 -0.09 -10.42 24.43
N VAL A 352 0.66 -10.90 25.42
CA VAL A 352 0.18 -11.94 26.36
C VAL A 352 -1.06 -11.48 27.12
N GLU A 353 -1.17 -10.16 27.33
CA GLU A 353 -2.32 -9.51 27.94
C GLU A 353 -3.61 -9.65 27.12
N GLN A 354 -3.55 -10.07 25.85
CA GLN A 354 -4.71 -10.31 24.96
C GLN A 354 -4.82 -11.76 24.49
N ALA A 355 -4.17 -12.67 25.19
CA ALA A 355 -4.32 -14.09 24.94
C ALA A 355 -5.78 -14.53 25.13
N THR A 356 -6.24 -15.53 24.39
CA THR A 356 -7.59 -16.10 24.53
C THR A 356 -7.52 -17.60 24.82
N ASP A 357 -8.61 -18.20 25.28
CA ASP A 357 -8.68 -19.63 25.59
C ASP A 357 -9.08 -20.49 24.38
N PHE A 358 -9.47 -19.86 23.27
CA PHE A 358 -9.95 -20.54 22.08
C PHE A 358 -9.60 -19.82 20.78
N TYR A 359 -9.11 -20.61 19.82
CA TYR A 359 -8.79 -20.21 18.46
C TYR A 359 -9.39 -21.20 17.47
N ARG A 360 -10.00 -20.69 16.41
CA ARG A 360 -10.39 -21.51 15.26
C ARG A 360 -10.21 -20.73 13.98
N PHE A 361 -9.49 -21.33 13.04
CA PHE A 361 -9.20 -20.74 11.75
C PHE A 361 -9.45 -21.77 10.63
N GLY A 362 -9.90 -21.26 9.49
CA GLY A 362 -10.13 -22.04 8.29
C GLY A 362 -9.36 -21.41 7.13
N LEU A 363 -8.44 -22.15 6.53
CA LEU A 363 -7.86 -21.76 5.25
C LEU A 363 -8.71 -22.34 4.11
N ASN A 364 -8.78 -21.62 2.99
CA ASN A 364 -9.51 -22.07 1.82
C ASN A 364 -8.69 -23.04 0.96
N ASP A 365 -9.37 -23.73 0.04
CA ASP A 365 -8.86 -24.80 -0.83
C ASP A 365 -7.59 -24.45 -1.65
N ASN A 366 -7.23 -23.18 -1.80
CA ASN A 366 -6.04 -22.77 -2.55
C ASN A 366 -4.71 -23.03 -1.82
N TYR A 367 -4.75 -23.37 -0.53
CA TYR A 367 -3.56 -23.79 0.22
C TYR A 367 -3.33 -25.32 0.16
N LYS A 368 -4.10 -26.07 -0.64
CA LYS A 368 -3.92 -27.53 -0.80
C LYS A 368 -2.53 -27.96 -1.31
N ASN A 369 -1.77 -27.04 -1.91
CA ASN A 369 -0.42 -27.29 -2.42
C ASN A 369 0.70 -26.76 -1.50
N THR A 370 0.40 -26.36 -0.25
CA THR A 370 1.45 -25.89 0.68
C THR A 370 2.27 -27.04 1.24
N SER A 371 3.55 -26.78 1.48
CA SER A 371 4.45 -27.76 2.11
C SER A 371 4.13 -27.92 3.60
N HIS A 372 3.93 -26.80 4.31
CA HIS A 372 3.80 -26.78 5.77
C HIS A 372 2.78 -25.74 6.25
N LEU A 373 2.05 -26.09 7.32
CA LEU A 373 1.18 -25.18 8.05
C LEU A 373 1.49 -25.31 9.54
N TYR A 374 2.28 -24.36 10.04
CA TYR A 374 2.67 -24.34 11.44
C TYR A 374 1.65 -23.57 12.27
N VAL A 375 1.12 -24.24 13.28
CA VAL A 375 0.40 -23.58 14.38
C VAL A 375 1.34 -23.51 15.55
N VAL A 376 1.64 -22.30 15.98
CA VAL A 376 2.51 -22.03 17.12
C VAL A 376 1.66 -21.44 18.22
N PHE A 377 1.88 -21.89 19.45
CA PHE A 377 1.14 -21.40 20.61
C PHE A 377 2.02 -21.33 21.85
N SER A 378 1.74 -20.37 22.72
CA SER A 378 2.45 -20.18 23.98
C SER A 378 1.49 -20.29 25.15
N VAL A 379 1.71 -21.29 26.01
CA VAL A 379 0.82 -21.66 27.12
C VAL A 379 1.57 -21.65 28.43
N PRO A 380 0.91 -21.37 29.57
CA PRO A 380 1.51 -21.61 30.88
C PRO A 380 1.95 -23.07 31.04
N THR A 381 3.15 -23.29 31.59
CA THR A 381 3.80 -24.61 31.64
C THR A 381 2.93 -25.67 32.33
N ASN A 382 2.26 -25.29 33.42
CA ASN A 382 1.36 -26.14 34.21
C ASN A 382 0.06 -26.54 33.47
N LEU A 383 -0.26 -25.88 32.36
CA LEU A 383 -1.54 -26.02 31.65
C LEU A 383 -1.36 -26.57 30.23
N SER A 384 -0.11 -26.75 29.78
CA SER A 384 0.25 -27.33 28.48
C SER A 384 -0.48 -28.63 28.13
N SER A 385 -0.74 -29.50 29.10
CA SER A 385 -1.44 -30.78 28.91
C SER A 385 -2.95 -30.67 28.71
N GLN A 386 -3.54 -29.52 29.05
CA GLN A 386 -4.99 -29.27 28.96
C GLN A 386 -5.41 -28.77 27.56
N LEU A 387 -4.44 -28.31 26.77
CA LEU A 387 -4.64 -27.83 25.42
C LEU A 387 -5.27 -28.91 24.54
N ARG A 388 -6.22 -28.50 23.70
CA ARG A 388 -6.89 -29.36 22.73
C ARG A 388 -6.71 -28.81 21.34
N ILE A 389 -6.35 -29.70 20.42
CA ILE A 389 -6.28 -29.44 18.98
C ILE A 389 -7.39 -30.24 18.31
N ASN A 390 -8.29 -29.58 17.57
CA ASN A 390 -9.47 -30.20 16.95
C ASN A 390 -10.28 -31.04 17.95
N GLN A 391 -10.46 -30.49 19.15
CA GLN A 391 -11.11 -31.14 20.31
C GLN A 391 -10.38 -32.38 20.85
N GLN A 392 -9.25 -32.79 20.27
CA GLN A 392 -8.41 -33.88 20.75
C GLN A 392 -7.34 -33.34 21.70
N THR A 393 -6.97 -34.11 22.73
CA THR A 393 -5.88 -33.74 23.63
C THR A 393 -4.57 -33.51 22.85
N VAL A 394 -3.82 -32.46 23.20
CA VAL A 394 -2.56 -32.10 22.53
C VAL A 394 -1.55 -33.25 22.40
N GLY A 395 -1.53 -34.20 23.35
CA GLY A 395 -0.65 -35.38 23.29
C GLY A 395 -0.96 -36.38 22.16
N MET A 396 -2.09 -36.24 21.47
CA MET A 396 -2.41 -36.99 20.26
C MET A 396 -1.71 -36.42 19.01
N TRP A 397 -1.13 -35.24 19.13
CA TRP A 397 -0.47 -34.51 18.05
C TRP A 397 1.03 -34.53 18.22
N ASN A 398 1.76 -34.50 17.11
CA ASN A 398 3.21 -34.41 17.11
C ASN A 398 3.66 -32.97 17.39
N VAL A 399 3.47 -32.53 18.64
CA VAL A 399 3.84 -31.18 19.09
C VAL A 399 5.30 -31.15 19.50
N THR A 400 6.04 -30.19 18.97
CA THR A 400 7.39 -29.89 19.45
C THR A 400 7.33 -28.78 20.49
N TRP A 401 7.80 -29.07 21.70
CA TRP A 401 7.82 -28.13 22.82
C TRP A 401 9.19 -27.46 22.97
N ARG A 402 9.19 -26.17 23.31
CA ARG A 402 10.39 -25.38 23.63
C ARG A 402 10.15 -24.54 24.88
N ASN A 403 11.16 -24.45 25.73
CA ASN A 403 11.15 -23.57 26.89
C ASN A 403 11.34 -22.12 26.43
N VAL A 404 10.71 -21.18 27.16
CA VAL A 404 10.83 -19.75 26.88
C VAL A 404 11.99 -19.16 27.69
N THR A 405 13.02 -18.69 27.01
CA THR A 405 14.15 -18.02 27.69
C THR A 405 13.66 -16.77 28.38
N GLY A 406 13.84 -16.69 29.71
CA GLY A 406 13.42 -15.57 30.56
C GLY A 406 12.00 -15.69 31.15
N ALA A 407 11.28 -16.78 30.89
CA ALA A 407 9.94 -17.02 31.44
C ALA A 407 9.67 -18.53 31.63
N ASP A 408 10.13 -19.10 32.74
CA ASP A 408 10.01 -20.55 33.02
C ASP A 408 8.57 -21.03 33.25
N ASN A 409 7.65 -20.08 33.51
CA ASN A 409 6.22 -20.32 33.65
C ASN A 409 5.49 -20.45 32.30
N TYR A 410 6.17 -20.24 31.16
CA TYR A 410 5.62 -20.44 29.82
C TYR A 410 6.40 -21.49 29.03
N VAL A 411 5.69 -22.22 28.19
CA VAL A 411 6.24 -23.09 27.15
C VAL A 411 5.61 -22.78 25.81
N VAL A 412 6.39 -22.93 24.75
CA VAL A 412 5.92 -22.79 23.37
C VAL A 412 5.81 -24.16 22.74
N GLY A 413 4.66 -24.46 22.17
CA GLY A 413 4.43 -25.63 21.33
C GLY A 413 4.25 -25.19 19.88
N TYR A 414 4.73 -26.02 18.94
CA TYR A 414 4.31 -25.90 17.55
C TYR A 414 3.97 -27.26 16.96
N VAL A 415 3.02 -27.25 16.04
CA VAL A 415 2.56 -28.43 15.29
C VAL A 415 2.45 -28.09 13.81
N ASP A 416 2.97 -28.97 12.97
CA ASP A 416 2.70 -28.93 11.53
C ASP A 416 1.46 -29.78 11.24
N VAL A 417 0.39 -29.13 10.82
CA VAL A 417 -0.92 -29.76 10.67
C VAL A 417 -1.18 -30.16 9.20
N GLY A 418 -0.29 -29.75 8.29
CA GLY A 418 -0.45 -29.90 6.85
C GLY A 418 -1.71 -29.20 6.29
N PRO A 419 -1.85 -29.10 4.96
CA PRO A 419 -2.97 -28.39 4.33
C PRO A 419 -4.33 -29.10 4.37
N HIS A 420 -4.37 -30.36 4.83
CA HIS A 420 -5.57 -31.22 4.72
C HIS A 420 -6.41 -31.31 6.01
N GLN A 421 -6.01 -30.65 7.09
CA GLN A 421 -6.68 -30.76 8.42
C GLN A 421 -7.53 -29.53 8.79
N LEU A 422 -8.24 -28.96 7.82
CA LEU A 422 -9.04 -27.74 7.99
C LEU A 422 -10.55 -28.06 8.05
N PRO A 423 -11.34 -27.33 8.86
CA PRO A 423 -10.95 -26.23 9.76
C PRO A 423 -10.13 -26.71 10.97
N PHE A 424 -9.20 -25.88 11.45
CA PHE A 424 -8.37 -26.17 12.61
C PHE A 424 -8.86 -25.37 13.83
N SER A 425 -8.91 -26.01 14.98
CA SER A 425 -9.26 -25.38 16.26
C SER A 425 -8.22 -25.72 17.31
N LEU A 426 -7.87 -24.74 18.12
CA LEU A 426 -7.00 -24.83 19.26
C LEU A 426 -7.76 -24.24 20.43
N GLY A 427 -7.96 -25.00 21.50
CA GLY A 427 -8.70 -24.49 22.64
C GLY A 427 -8.27 -25.14 23.93
N ALA A 428 -8.46 -24.43 25.03
CA ALA A 428 -8.32 -24.95 26.38
C ALA A 428 -9.68 -24.82 27.07
N PRO A 429 -10.61 -25.80 26.89
CA PRO A 429 -11.95 -25.68 27.47
C PRO A 429 -11.88 -25.55 29.00
N GLY A 430 -12.24 -24.38 29.54
CA GLY A 430 -12.12 -24.08 30.97
C GLY A 430 -10.69 -23.90 31.47
N GLY A 431 -9.73 -23.67 30.57
CA GLY A 431 -8.30 -23.54 30.85
C GLY A 431 -7.78 -22.11 30.66
N PRO A 432 -6.45 -21.91 30.65
CA PRO A 432 -5.86 -20.57 30.59
C PRO A 432 -5.96 -19.94 29.21
N VAL A 433 -5.88 -18.62 29.19
CA VAL A 433 -5.56 -17.85 27.99
C VAL A 433 -4.15 -18.20 27.48
N PHE A 434 -4.01 -18.37 26.17
CA PHE A 434 -2.74 -18.61 25.50
C PHE A 434 -2.66 -17.84 24.19
N ASN A 435 -1.47 -17.48 23.71
CA ASN A 435 -1.34 -16.87 22.38
C ASN A 435 -1.16 -17.95 21.32
N ALA A 436 -1.70 -17.71 20.13
CA ALA A 436 -1.48 -18.56 18.97
C ALA A 436 -1.27 -17.74 17.69
N PHE A 437 -0.43 -18.26 16.79
CA PHE A 437 -0.15 -17.66 15.49
C PHE A 437 0.07 -18.76 14.46
N VAL A 438 -0.27 -18.44 13.21
CA VAL A 438 -0.27 -19.39 12.11
C VAL A 438 0.73 -18.93 11.05
N HIS A 439 1.61 -19.84 10.65
CA HIS A 439 2.54 -19.63 9.55
C HIS A 439 2.31 -20.66 8.45
N TYR A 440 1.97 -20.18 7.26
CA TYR A 440 2.01 -21.00 6.06
C TYR A 440 3.36 -20.81 5.37
N VAL A 441 3.95 -21.91 4.91
CA VAL A 441 5.24 -21.87 4.22
C VAL A 441 5.24 -22.84 3.03
N THR A 442 5.73 -22.35 1.89
CA THR A 442 6.13 -23.13 0.72
C THR A 442 7.28 -22.44 -0.02
N SER A 443 7.77 -23.02 -1.12
CA SER A 443 8.88 -22.46 -1.89
C SER A 443 8.59 -21.05 -2.41
N CYS A 444 9.34 -20.05 -1.92
CA CYS A 444 9.15 -18.63 -2.20
C CYS A 444 7.72 -18.10 -1.96
N GLU A 445 6.93 -18.71 -1.06
CA GLU A 445 5.67 -18.12 -0.62
C GLU A 445 5.36 -18.49 0.83
N SER A 446 4.96 -17.52 1.62
CA SER A 446 4.61 -17.65 3.02
C SER A 446 3.58 -16.59 3.42
N CYS A 447 2.96 -16.79 4.57
CA CYS A 447 2.20 -15.75 5.23
C CYS A 447 2.25 -16.03 6.73
N ALA A 448 2.43 -14.97 7.50
CA ALA A 448 2.28 -14.99 8.94
C ALA A 448 0.93 -14.34 9.25
N MET A 449 0.05 -15.05 9.95
CA MET A 449 -1.22 -14.50 10.40
C MET A 449 -1.27 -14.56 11.91
N SER A 450 -1.35 -13.38 12.52
CA SER A 450 -1.63 -13.28 13.95
C SER A 450 -3.11 -13.51 14.21
N LEU A 451 -3.40 -14.14 15.34
CA LEU A 451 -4.76 -14.31 15.84
C LEU A 451 -5.04 -13.25 16.90
N PHE A 452 -4.83 -12.00 16.50
CA PHE A 452 -5.00 -10.80 17.31
C PHE A 452 -6.49 -10.54 17.56
N HIS A 453 -6.82 -10.13 18.80
CA HIS A 453 -8.16 -9.73 19.22
C HIS A 453 -8.10 -8.24 19.57
N GLY A 454 -8.50 -7.37 18.64
CA GLY A 454 -8.23 -5.92 18.72
C GLY A 454 -9.02 -5.11 19.74
N TYR A 455 -9.17 -5.60 20.96
CA TYR A 455 -9.92 -4.92 22.01
C TYR A 455 -9.08 -3.86 22.75
N PRO A 456 -9.59 -2.63 22.91
CA PRO A 456 -8.87 -1.55 23.56
C PRO A 456 -8.70 -1.83 25.06
N LYS A 457 -7.44 -1.89 25.52
CA LYS A 457 -7.02 -1.86 26.92
C LYS A 457 -6.40 -0.49 27.23
N ASP A 458 -7.06 0.31 28.05
CA ASP A 458 -6.54 1.62 28.50
C ASP A 458 -5.34 1.46 29.48
N LEU A 459 -4.21 0.96 28.98
CA LEU A 459 -2.97 0.73 29.72
C LEU A 459 -2.14 2.03 29.78
N THR A 460 -2.57 3.01 30.58
CA THR A 460 -1.73 4.16 30.94
C THR A 460 -1.26 4.07 32.40
N PRO A 461 0.06 4.13 32.70
CA PRO A 461 0.59 3.90 34.05
C PRO A 461 0.27 4.93 35.14
N ALA A 462 -0.56 5.95 34.89
CA ALA A 462 -0.72 7.07 35.82
C ALA A 462 -2.15 7.44 36.23
N SER A 463 -3.19 6.83 35.65
CA SER A 463 -4.57 7.11 36.08
C SER A 463 -5.57 6.03 35.66
N TYR A 464 -5.19 4.76 35.64
CA TYR A 464 -6.16 3.68 35.43
C TYR A 464 -7.15 3.67 36.61
N VAL A 465 -8.33 4.23 36.37
CA VAL A 465 -9.49 4.03 37.23
C VAL A 465 -10.22 2.86 36.61
N CYS A 466 -10.10 1.70 37.26
CA CYS A 466 -10.77 0.45 36.90
C CYS A 466 -12.23 0.74 36.49
N PRO A 467 -12.63 0.53 35.22
CA PRO A 467 -14.02 0.75 34.83
C PRO A 467 -14.86 -0.32 35.50
N THR A 468 -15.61 0.06 36.55
CA THR A 468 -16.64 -0.79 37.14
C THR A 468 -17.85 -0.87 36.19
N SER A 469 -17.65 -1.36 34.97
CA SER A 469 -18.73 -1.71 34.05
C SER A 469 -19.25 -3.10 34.37
N SER A 470 -20.55 -3.33 34.21
CA SER A 470 -21.12 -4.67 34.23
C SER A 470 -20.51 -5.50 33.10
N SER A 471 -19.93 -6.64 33.44
CA SER A 471 -19.28 -7.56 32.51
C SER A 471 -20.20 -8.11 31.43
N ALA A 472 -19.72 -8.19 30.19
CA ALA A 472 -20.40 -8.83 29.07
C ALA A 472 -19.55 -9.95 28.48
N PRO A 473 -20.13 -11.09 28.06
CA PRO A 473 -19.39 -12.21 27.48
C PRO A 473 -18.54 -11.84 26.26
N GLY A 474 -17.21 -11.96 26.38
CA GLY A 474 -16.25 -11.74 25.29
C GLY A 474 -16.13 -10.27 24.89
N ASP A 475 -16.16 -9.35 25.85
CA ASP A 475 -16.11 -7.90 25.59
C ASP A 475 -14.67 -7.35 25.53
N GLY A 476 -13.68 -8.17 25.89
CA GLY A 476 -12.26 -7.83 25.80
C GLY A 476 -11.80 -6.81 26.84
N ILE A 477 -12.65 -6.51 27.83
CA ILE A 477 -12.38 -5.56 28.90
C ILE A 477 -11.82 -6.33 30.11
N ASP A 478 -10.80 -5.74 30.75
CA ASP A 478 -10.24 -6.16 32.04
C ASP A 478 -11.06 -5.47 33.15
N ASN A 479 -12.20 -6.04 33.49
CA ASN A 479 -13.18 -5.42 34.39
C ASN A 479 -12.75 -5.49 35.87
N ASP A 480 -11.79 -6.35 36.22
CA ASP A 480 -11.26 -6.50 37.58
C ASP A 480 -9.79 -6.04 37.76
N CYS A 481 -9.14 -5.67 36.66
CA CYS A 481 -7.89 -4.93 36.63
C CYS A 481 -6.65 -5.77 36.99
N ASP A 482 -6.69 -7.08 36.68
CA ASP A 482 -5.61 -8.05 36.91
C ASP A 482 -4.56 -8.07 35.76
N GLY A 483 -4.88 -7.47 34.61
CA GLY A 483 -4.05 -7.40 33.41
C GLY A 483 -4.44 -8.36 32.28
N LYS A 484 -5.47 -9.19 32.44
CA LYS A 484 -6.04 -10.07 31.41
C LYS A 484 -7.49 -9.63 31.12
N ALA A 485 -8.20 -10.35 30.28
CA ALA A 485 -9.58 -10.00 29.89
C ALA A 485 -10.31 -11.29 29.49
N ASP A 486 -11.63 -11.32 29.66
CA ASP A 486 -12.52 -12.42 29.24
C ASP A 486 -12.13 -13.81 29.78
N GLU A 487 -11.59 -13.90 30.99
CA GLU A 487 -11.02 -15.15 31.52
C GLU A 487 -12.00 -16.01 32.34
N GLU A 488 -13.15 -15.47 32.73
CA GLU A 488 -14.06 -16.11 33.67
C GLU A 488 -15.34 -16.71 33.03
N PRO A 489 -15.81 -17.90 33.46
CA PRO A 489 -17.07 -18.49 32.99
C PRO A 489 -18.32 -17.75 33.48
N CYS A 490 -19.00 -16.98 32.62
CA CYS A 490 -20.27 -16.35 33.01
C CYS A 490 -21.45 -17.32 33.06
N CYS A 491 -21.83 -17.70 34.28
CA CYS A 491 -22.96 -18.57 34.56
C CYS A 491 -24.21 -17.76 34.95
N VAL A 492 -25.33 -17.99 34.26
CA VAL A 492 -26.64 -17.34 34.51
C VAL A 492 -27.28 -17.75 35.85
N ASN A 493 -26.63 -18.61 36.65
CA ASN A 493 -27.13 -18.97 37.99
C ASN A 493 -25.95 -19.04 38.97
N SER A 494 -26.09 -18.27 40.05
CA SER A 494 -25.17 -18.11 41.18
C SER A 494 -24.58 -19.44 41.69
N ASP A 495 -23.27 -19.62 41.53
CA ASP A 495 -22.39 -20.31 42.48
C ASP A 495 -20.91 -19.93 42.25
N ALA A 496 -20.56 -18.85 42.96
CA ALA A 496 -19.29 -18.16 43.18
C ALA A 496 -18.01 -19.02 43.36
N LYS A 497 -17.31 -19.37 42.28
CA LYS A 497 -15.92 -19.84 42.32
C LYS A 497 -14.99 -18.91 41.54
N ASP A 498 -13.99 -18.40 42.25
CA ASP A 498 -12.73 -17.88 41.73
C ASP A 498 -12.01 -19.08 41.05
N THR A 499 -11.84 -19.01 39.73
CA THR A 499 -11.45 -20.17 38.91
C THR A 499 -9.96 -20.19 38.58
N ASP A 500 -9.27 -19.06 38.74
CA ASP A 500 -7.87 -18.84 38.40
C ASP A 500 -7.01 -18.43 39.63
N GLY A 501 -7.64 -18.18 40.77
CA GLY A 501 -7.03 -18.13 42.11
C GLY A 501 -6.59 -16.74 42.55
N ASP A 502 -7.16 -15.69 41.99
CA ASP A 502 -6.76 -14.30 42.19
C ASP A 502 -7.55 -13.59 43.32
N SER A 503 -8.57 -14.27 43.88
CA SER A 503 -9.49 -13.85 44.94
C SER A 503 -10.69 -12.98 44.53
N TYR A 504 -10.86 -12.65 43.25
CA TYR A 504 -12.02 -11.91 42.72
C TYR A 504 -12.98 -12.89 42.01
N LYS A 505 -14.23 -12.49 41.73
CA LYS A 505 -15.29 -13.41 41.25
C LYS A 505 -16.27 -12.77 40.28
N ASN A 506 -16.39 -13.33 39.07
CA ASN A 506 -17.45 -13.09 38.07
C ASN A 506 -17.48 -11.66 37.49
N GLU A 507 -16.32 -11.11 37.17
CA GLU A 507 -16.13 -9.76 36.66
C GLU A 507 -15.55 -9.73 35.23
N ASP A 508 -14.88 -10.79 34.75
CA ASP A 508 -14.30 -10.86 33.38
C ASP A 508 -14.98 -11.93 32.49
N CYS A 509 -16.22 -11.66 32.05
CA CYS A 509 -17.04 -12.65 31.37
C CYS A 509 -16.45 -13.17 30.05
N ARG A 510 -16.08 -14.45 29.99
CA ARG A 510 -15.84 -15.18 28.73
C ARG A 510 -17.13 -15.45 27.94
N GLY A 511 -17.00 -15.71 26.64
CA GLY A 511 -18.11 -16.09 25.75
C GLY A 511 -18.96 -17.28 26.23
N ILE A 512 -20.28 -17.23 26.02
CA ILE A 512 -21.23 -18.22 26.58
C ILE A 512 -21.16 -19.56 25.80
N GLU A 513 -20.60 -20.58 26.43
CA GLU A 513 -20.76 -21.98 26.04
C GLU A 513 -22.18 -22.49 26.40
N ARG A 514 -23.10 -22.56 25.43
CA ARG A 514 -24.39 -23.25 25.65
C ARG A 514 -24.21 -24.76 25.57
N GLN A 515 -23.97 -25.41 26.71
CA GLN A 515 -24.18 -26.86 26.84
C GLN A 515 -25.67 -27.20 26.64
N VAL A 516 -26.04 -27.64 25.44
CA VAL A 516 -27.35 -28.26 25.23
C VAL A 516 -27.30 -29.68 25.78
N SER A 517 -27.87 -29.85 26.99
CA SER A 517 -28.01 -31.13 27.67
C SER A 517 -28.74 -32.17 26.82
N ALA A 518 -28.27 -33.42 26.90
CA ALA A 518 -28.56 -34.57 26.03
C ALA A 518 -30.02 -35.10 26.03
N MET A 519 -31.00 -34.32 26.47
CA MET A 519 -32.40 -34.77 26.62
C MET A 519 -33.27 -34.57 25.36
N VAL A 520 -32.87 -33.72 24.41
CA VAL A 520 -33.71 -33.38 23.23
C VAL A 520 -33.55 -34.38 22.07
N TYR A 521 -32.50 -35.20 22.06
CA TYR A 521 -32.22 -36.15 20.97
C TYR A 521 -33.06 -37.44 20.98
N GLN A 522 -33.74 -37.77 22.09
CA GLN A 522 -34.60 -38.98 22.13
C GLN A 522 -35.94 -38.82 21.41
N ILE A 523 -36.38 -37.59 21.09
CA ILE A 523 -37.68 -37.37 20.43
C ILE A 523 -37.58 -37.41 18.89
N ILE A 524 -36.39 -37.13 18.33
CA ILE A 524 -36.18 -37.08 16.87
C ILE A 524 -35.82 -38.47 16.29
N ASP A 525 -35.12 -39.34 17.03
CA ASP A 525 -34.77 -40.69 16.56
C ASP A 525 -36.00 -41.62 16.47
N HIS A 526 -37.01 -41.42 17.32
CA HIS A 526 -38.25 -42.20 17.24
C HIS A 526 -39.12 -41.86 16.01
N ARG A 527 -39.05 -40.63 15.47
CA ARG A 527 -39.78 -40.26 14.25
C ARG A 527 -39.11 -40.78 12.97
N ARG A 528 -37.77 -40.82 12.90
CA ARG A 528 -37.05 -41.30 11.71
C ARG A 528 -37.06 -42.83 11.56
N ARG A 529 -37.19 -43.59 12.65
CA ARG A 529 -37.33 -45.07 12.57
C ARG A 529 -38.71 -45.54 12.11
N ALA A 530 -39.75 -44.69 12.18
CA ALA A 530 -41.10 -45.04 11.74
C ALA A 530 -41.28 -44.97 10.21
N GLU A 531 -40.49 -44.17 9.49
CA GLU A 531 -40.62 -43.97 8.03
C GLU A 531 -39.81 -44.96 7.17
N VAL A 532 -38.88 -45.72 7.77
CA VAL A 532 -38.01 -46.67 7.04
C VAL A 532 -38.59 -48.09 6.97
N ILE A 533 -39.66 -48.41 7.71
CA ILE A 533 -40.26 -49.77 7.74
C ILE A 533 -41.50 -49.91 6.81
N THR A 534 -41.98 -48.85 6.15
CA THR A 534 -43.20 -48.91 5.30
C THR A 534 -42.95 -49.00 3.78
N LYS A 535 -41.74 -49.41 3.34
CA LYS A 535 -41.45 -49.70 1.92
C LYS A 535 -40.68 -51.02 1.73
N ALA A 536 -41.21 -52.13 2.25
CA ALA A 536 -40.86 -53.47 1.76
C ALA A 536 -41.95 -54.51 2.10
N LYS A 537 -42.57 -55.05 1.05
CA LYS A 537 -43.30 -56.34 0.95
C LYS A 537 -44.73 -56.45 1.50
N THR A 538 -45.65 -56.45 0.54
CA THR A 538 -46.96 -57.12 0.52
C THR A 538 -46.84 -58.66 0.66
N ASN A 539 -47.52 -59.27 1.64
CA ASN A 539 -48.42 -60.44 1.48
C ASN A 539 -48.85 -61.04 2.83
N THR A 540 -50.17 -61.17 3.00
CA THR A 540 -50.92 -62.25 3.69
C THR A 540 -50.38 -62.85 5.02
N GLN A 541 -51.05 -62.57 6.14
CA GLN A 541 -51.93 -63.51 6.88
C GLN A 541 -52.26 -63.02 8.31
N VAL A 542 -53.57 -62.90 8.52
CA VAL A 542 -54.43 -63.01 9.71
C VAL A 542 -53.80 -63.56 11.01
N PHE A 543 -53.91 -62.82 12.12
CA PHE A 543 -54.69 -63.13 13.35
C PHE A 543 -54.22 -62.27 14.54
N GLY A 544 -55.19 -61.80 15.36
CA GLY A 544 -54.97 -61.52 16.79
C GLY A 544 -55.28 -60.10 17.26
N ALA A 545 -56.55 -59.86 17.62
CA ALA A 545 -57.13 -58.60 18.06
C ALA A 545 -56.83 -58.19 19.52
N LYS A 546 -57.05 -56.89 19.78
CA LYS A 546 -57.55 -56.17 20.99
C LYS A 546 -56.65 -54.93 21.25
N ASP A 547 -57.09 -53.68 21.19
CA ASP A 547 -58.38 -53.08 21.55
C ASP A 547 -58.79 -51.91 20.64
N PHE A 548 -60.11 -51.73 20.50
CA PHE A 548 -60.81 -50.64 19.81
C PHE A 548 -61.05 -49.45 20.78
N ILE A 549 -61.16 -48.22 20.26
CA ILE A 549 -62.36 -47.34 20.35
C ILE A 549 -62.06 -45.89 19.85
N TRP A 550 -62.70 -45.56 18.71
CA TRP A 550 -63.31 -44.28 18.24
C TRP A 550 -62.52 -43.11 17.56
N LEU A 551 -62.62 -43.15 16.22
CA LEU A 551 -62.83 -42.13 15.15
C LEU A 551 -63.68 -40.87 15.47
N PRO A 552 -63.76 -39.80 14.61
CA PRO A 552 -63.62 -39.83 13.14
C PRO A 552 -62.87 -38.69 12.36
N TYR A 553 -62.46 -39.08 11.14
CA TYR A 553 -62.34 -38.42 9.81
C TYR A 553 -62.64 -36.89 9.61
N PHE A 554 -62.22 -36.16 8.56
CA PHE A 554 -62.12 -36.44 7.10
C PHE A 554 -61.19 -35.37 6.42
N VAL A 555 -60.14 -35.80 5.70
CA VAL A 555 -59.93 -35.63 4.22
C VAL A 555 -59.84 -34.24 3.55
N LEU A 556 -58.67 -34.03 2.93
CA LEU A 556 -58.33 -33.50 1.57
C LEU A 556 -58.80 -32.11 1.08
N SER A 557 -57.84 -31.27 0.66
CA SER A 557 -57.52 -30.97 -0.77
C SER A 557 -56.92 -29.56 -0.98
N LEU A 558 -55.87 -29.47 -1.80
CA LEU A 558 -55.40 -28.23 -2.45
C LEU A 558 -56.40 -27.74 -3.52
N HIS A 559 -56.64 -26.42 -3.61
CA HIS A 559 -56.32 -25.52 -4.75
C HIS A 559 -57.10 -24.17 -4.71
N VAL A 560 -56.35 -23.07 -4.81
CA VAL A 560 -56.51 -21.83 -5.63
C VAL A 560 -57.93 -21.35 -6.05
N LEU A 561 -58.32 -20.10 -5.73
CA LEU A 561 -58.57 -18.95 -6.68
C LEU A 561 -59.32 -17.73 -6.07
N ARG A 562 -58.87 -16.53 -6.48
CA ARG A 562 -59.50 -15.18 -6.67
C ARG A 562 -60.95 -14.91 -6.19
N PHE A 563 -61.22 -13.69 -5.67
CA PHE A 563 -61.87 -12.57 -6.38
C PHE A 563 -62.02 -11.25 -5.56
N ARG A 564 -62.18 -10.14 -6.29
CA ARG A 564 -62.43 -8.72 -5.93
C ARG A 564 -63.75 -8.46 -5.18
N PHE A 565 -63.91 -7.26 -4.59
CA PHE A 565 -65.06 -6.35 -4.86
C PHE A 565 -64.75 -4.87 -4.51
N ARG A 566 -65.57 -3.95 -5.06
CA ARG A 566 -65.42 -2.47 -5.17
C ARG A 566 -66.78 -1.78 -4.89
N VAL A 567 -66.75 -0.45 -4.66
CA VAL A 567 -67.76 0.63 -4.91
C VAL A 567 -68.58 1.13 -3.70
N GLN A 568 -69.01 2.40 -3.51
CA GLN A 568 -68.55 3.83 -3.66
C GLN A 568 -69.63 4.75 -2.94
N PRO A 569 -69.94 6.06 -3.25
CA PRO A 569 -69.81 7.26 -2.38
C PRO A 569 -71.16 8.06 -2.21
N PRO A 570 -71.22 9.38 -1.84
CA PRO A 570 -71.09 10.49 -2.84
C PRO A 570 -70.63 11.93 -2.38
N LEU A 571 -69.96 12.64 -3.32
CA LEU A 571 -70.13 14.03 -3.91
C LEU A 571 -69.97 15.43 -3.22
N ARG A 572 -69.30 16.31 -4.03
CA ARG A 572 -69.39 17.80 -4.30
C ARG A 572 -68.50 18.80 -3.51
N THR A 573 -67.42 19.39 -4.06
CA THR A 573 -67.17 20.51 -5.04
C THR A 573 -67.25 21.93 -4.47
N LEU A 574 -66.15 22.72 -4.58
CA LEU A 574 -66.12 24.12 -5.07
C LEU A 574 -64.67 24.62 -5.22
N SER A 575 -64.52 25.61 -6.10
CA SER A 575 -63.31 26.19 -6.71
C SER A 575 -62.85 27.49 -6.03
N ASP A 576 -61.73 28.00 -6.57
CA ASP A 576 -61.28 29.40 -6.67
C ASP A 576 -60.39 30.01 -5.56
N ASP A 577 -59.28 30.53 -6.08
CA ASP A 577 -58.67 31.84 -5.83
C ASP A 577 -57.78 32.14 -4.62
N GLU A 578 -56.77 32.92 -5.00
CA GLU A 578 -55.97 33.88 -4.24
C GLU A 578 -54.81 33.42 -3.33
N ASP A 579 -53.62 33.65 -3.89
CA ASP A 579 -52.73 34.73 -3.45
C ASP A 579 -52.18 34.66 -2.01
N TYR A 580 -50.86 34.39 -1.92
CA TYR A 580 -49.98 35.28 -1.19
C TYR A 580 -48.56 35.19 -1.80
N ARG A 581 -48.33 36.01 -2.82
CA ARG A 581 -47.01 36.61 -3.05
C ARG A 581 -46.83 37.74 -2.04
N VAL A 582 -45.74 37.72 -1.27
CA VAL A 582 -44.91 38.91 -0.97
C VAL A 582 -43.55 38.39 -0.52
N ARG A 583 -42.37 38.79 -0.99
CA ARG A 583 -41.82 39.50 -2.16
C ARG A 583 -40.32 39.16 -2.01
N GLU A 584 -39.61 38.71 -3.04
CA GLU A 584 -38.96 39.59 -4.02
C GLU A 584 -38.29 40.79 -3.32
N SER A 585 -37.01 41.03 -3.44
CA SER A 585 -36.19 41.19 -4.64
C SER A 585 -35.20 42.28 -4.19
N VAL A 586 -33.97 42.35 -4.66
CA VAL A 586 -33.66 42.65 -6.04
C VAL A 586 -32.27 42.07 -6.28
N LEU A 587 -32.17 41.11 -7.20
CA LEU A 587 -32.12 41.33 -8.64
C LEU A 587 -30.77 42.03 -9.01
N VAL A 588 -29.98 41.65 -10.00
CA VAL A 588 -30.07 40.74 -11.14
C VAL A 588 -28.93 41.22 -12.07
N GLN A 589 -28.58 40.67 -13.23
CA GLN A 589 -29.03 39.61 -14.13
C GLN A 589 -27.74 39.21 -14.84
N LEU A 590 -27.50 37.91 -15.07
CA LEU A 590 -27.94 37.18 -16.27
C LEU A 590 -27.21 37.66 -17.54
N GLU A 591 -26.89 36.83 -18.52
CA GLU A 591 -27.41 35.53 -18.95
C GLU A 591 -26.35 35.03 -19.96
N GLY A 592 -26.15 33.75 -20.25
CA GLY A 592 -26.92 32.55 -20.01
C GLY A 592 -26.68 31.56 -21.17
N ARG A 593 -26.94 30.27 -20.89
CA ARG A 593 -27.48 29.20 -21.79
C ARG A 593 -26.62 28.82 -23.01
N GLU A 594 -26.39 27.57 -23.41
CA GLU A 594 -27.09 26.26 -23.38
C GLU A 594 -25.97 25.17 -23.42
N GLY A 595 -26.11 23.86 -23.25
CA GLY A 595 -27.21 22.90 -23.19
C GLY A 595 -26.60 21.50 -23.03
N HIS A 596 -27.32 20.59 -22.38
CA HIS A 596 -26.89 19.20 -22.18
C HIS A 596 -26.82 18.43 -23.50
N ARG A 597 -25.68 17.75 -23.74
CA ARG A 597 -25.57 16.65 -24.70
C ARG A 597 -24.61 15.59 -24.17
N GLN A 598 -25.06 14.33 -24.13
CA GLN A 598 -24.20 13.16 -23.91
C GLN A 598 -23.08 13.12 -24.96
N VAL A 599 -21.83 12.86 -24.54
CA VAL A 599 -20.72 12.60 -25.45
C VAL A 599 -19.84 11.46 -24.92
N ASN A 600 -19.59 10.52 -25.82
CA ASN A 600 -18.64 9.42 -25.75
C ASN A 600 -17.20 9.89 -25.49
N GLY A 601 -16.34 8.97 -25.05
CA GLY A 601 -14.95 9.25 -24.69
C GLY A 601 -14.09 9.91 -25.79
N GLY A 602 -13.14 10.74 -25.34
CA GLY A 602 -12.03 11.27 -26.15
C GLY A 602 -11.57 12.68 -25.76
N VAL A 603 -10.30 12.79 -25.36
CA VAL A 603 -9.39 13.96 -25.47
C VAL A 603 -9.71 15.23 -24.65
N GLY A 604 -8.81 15.56 -23.71
CA GLY A 604 -8.38 16.91 -23.28
C GLY A 604 -9.44 17.96 -22.91
N ARG A 605 -9.51 18.34 -21.62
CA ARG A 605 -10.11 19.63 -21.24
C ARG A 605 -9.31 20.80 -21.83
N GLU A 606 -9.99 21.74 -22.47
CA GLU A 606 -9.44 22.95 -23.09
C GLU A 606 -8.79 23.89 -22.06
N GLY A 607 -7.55 24.34 -22.32
CA GLY A 607 -7.01 25.60 -21.76
C GLY A 607 -5.55 25.62 -21.26
N GLY A 608 -4.94 24.48 -20.92
CA GLY A 608 -3.59 24.43 -20.33
C GLY A 608 -2.50 24.02 -21.34
N ALA A 609 -1.34 24.68 -21.31
CA ALA A 609 -0.19 24.28 -22.12
C ALA A 609 0.39 22.94 -21.63
N MET A 610 0.72 22.05 -22.57
CA MET A 610 1.27 20.72 -22.23
C MET A 610 2.75 20.80 -21.81
N PHE A 611 3.46 21.82 -22.29
CA PHE A 611 4.89 22.00 -22.04
C PHE A 611 5.23 23.48 -21.94
N VAL A 612 6.01 23.86 -20.93
CA VAL A 612 6.64 25.18 -20.86
C VAL A 612 8.12 25.01 -21.17
N ILE A 613 8.58 25.63 -22.25
CA ILE A 613 10.00 25.70 -22.60
C ILE A 613 10.52 27.09 -22.29
N PHE A 614 11.70 27.20 -21.73
CA PHE A 614 12.30 28.48 -21.41
C PHE A 614 13.79 28.54 -21.73
N THR A 615 14.28 29.76 -21.87
CA THR A 615 15.67 30.03 -22.21
C THR A 615 16.15 31.31 -21.53
N THR A 616 17.45 31.57 -21.63
CA THR A 616 18.11 32.81 -21.20
C THR A 616 19.25 33.16 -22.14
N TRP A 617 19.56 34.45 -22.25
CA TRP A 617 20.78 34.96 -22.87
C TRP A 617 21.13 36.34 -22.31
N LEU A 618 22.37 36.76 -22.55
CA LEU A 618 22.80 38.14 -22.35
C LEU A 618 22.60 38.94 -23.64
N ALA A 619 22.28 40.23 -23.50
CA ALA A 619 22.16 41.13 -24.64
C ALA A 619 23.50 41.26 -25.39
N ARG A 620 23.53 40.78 -26.64
CA ARG A 620 24.70 40.78 -27.53
C ARG A 620 24.27 41.05 -28.96
N GLU A 621 24.82 42.08 -29.58
CA GLU A 621 24.46 42.48 -30.94
C GLU A 621 24.83 41.41 -31.97
N ASP A 622 25.99 40.76 -31.80
CA ASP A 622 26.47 39.69 -32.67
C ASP A 622 25.63 38.40 -32.61
N LYS A 623 24.85 38.22 -31.54
CA LYS A 623 23.92 37.08 -31.36
C LYS A 623 22.47 37.44 -31.67
N ARG A 624 22.18 38.68 -32.08
CA ARG A 624 20.80 39.16 -32.29
C ARG A 624 20.03 38.31 -33.30
N LEU A 625 20.64 37.98 -34.43
CA LEU A 625 19.99 37.15 -35.47
C LEU A 625 19.70 35.73 -34.97
N VAL A 626 20.61 35.16 -34.17
CA VAL A 626 20.47 33.83 -33.56
C VAL A 626 19.27 33.82 -32.61
N HIS A 627 19.18 34.78 -31.69
CA HIS A 627 18.05 34.89 -30.76
C HIS A 627 16.73 35.17 -31.48
N ASP A 628 16.73 36.02 -32.51
CA ASP A 628 15.52 36.31 -33.30
C ASP A 628 15.00 35.07 -34.04
N ASN A 629 15.89 34.18 -34.50
CA ASN A 629 15.48 32.91 -35.10
C ASN A 629 14.82 31.97 -34.07
N VAL A 630 15.32 31.93 -32.84
CA VAL A 630 14.67 31.18 -31.74
C VAL A 630 13.29 31.77 -31.43
N LEU A 631 13.19 33.10 -31.28
CA LEU A 631 11.93 33.80 -31.01
C LEU A 631 10.84 33.51 -32.09
N ARG A 632 11.24 33.51 -33.38
CA ARG A 632 10.33 33.25 -34.51
C ARG A 632 9.89 31.79 -34.61
N THR A 633 10.77 30.85 -34.30
CA THR A 633 10.49 29.42 -34.46
C THR A 633 9.65 28.88 -33.32
N TRP A 634 10.06 29.06 -32.05
CA TRP A 634 9.35 28.41 -30.94
C TRP A 634 7.95 28.96 -30.68
N ARG A 635 7.64 30.20 -31.10
CA ARG A 635 6.28 30.74 -30.99
C ARG A 635 5.22 29.91 -31.72
N GLN A 636 5.62 29.14 -32.73
CA GLN A 636 4.70 28.36 -33.57
C GLN A 636 4.10 27.16 -32.85
N TRP A 637 4.70 26.71 -31.74
CA TRP A 637 4.14 25.60 -30.97
C TRP A 637 3.04 26.05 -30.00
N GLN A 638 2.77 27.36 -29.88
CA GLN A 638 1.66 27.84 -29.07
C GLN A 638 0.31 27.42 -29.69
N PRO A 639 -0.71 27.08 -28.86
CA PRO A 639 -0.71 27.11 -27.39
C PRO A 639 -0.16 25.83 -26.73
N ALA A 640 0.20 24.80 -27.49
CA ALA A 640 0.61 23.49 -26.95
C ALA A 640 1.93 23.55 -26.16
N ILE A 641 2.89 24.33 -26.64
CA ILE A 641 4.16 24.62 -25.97
C ILE A 641 4.28 26.13 -25.77
N LEU A 642 4.44 26.57 -24.53
CA LEU A 642 4.59 27.98 -24.19
C LEU A 642 6.07 28.34 -24.01
N PRO A 643 6.60 29.30 -24.80
CA PRO A 643 7.97 29.73 -24.66
C PRO A 643 8.10 30.91 -23.66
N VAL A 644 9.09 30.83 -22.78
CA VAL A 644 9.39 31.86 -21.76
C VAL A 644 10.84 32.31 -21.88
N LEU A 645 11.07 33.64 -21.88
CA LEU A 645 12.41 34.21 -21.81
C LEU A 645 12.71 34.70 -20.39
N PHE A 646 13.81 34.20 -19.81
CA PHE A 646 14.46 34.83 -18.67
C PHE A 646 15.54 35.80 -19.16
N ALA A 647 15.45 37.08 -18.79
CA ALA A 647 16.47 38.07 -19.14
C ALA A 647 16.54 39.19 -18.10
N HIS A 648 17.76 39.70 -17.83
CA HIS A 648 17.98 40.83 -16.95
C HIS A 648 17.50 42.13 -17.60
N GLU A 649 17.88 42.36 -18.86
CA GLU A 649 17.55 43.58 -19.60
C GLU A 649 16.07 43.65 -19.94
N VAL A 650 15.44 44.80 -19.62
CA VAL A 650 14.03 45.07 -19.95
C VAL A 650 13.79 45.03 -21.46
N GLU A 651 14.75 45.50 -22.26
CA GLU A 651 14.63 45.56 -23.73
C GLU A 651 14.55 44.17 -24.37
N GLU A 652 15.34 43.20 -23.89
CA GLU A 652 15.29 41.82 -24.36
C GLU A 652 13.96 41.15 -24.00
N ARG A 653 13.44 41.43 -22.81
CA ARG A 653 12.13 40.97 -22.33
C ARG A 653 10.99 41.52 -23.18
N GLN A 654 10.96 42.83 -23.39
CA GLN A 654 9.98 43.48 -24.25
C GLN A 654 10.08 42.97 -25.70
N ARG A 655 11.30 42.74 -26.20
CA ARG A 655 11.50 42.15 -27.54
C ARG A 655 10.82 40.79 -27.62
N ALA A 656 11.06 39.87 -26.68
CA ALA A 656 10.44 38.55 -26.70
C ALA A 656 8.90 38.63 -26.66
N GLU A 657 8.35 39.55 -25.86
CA GLU A 657 6.90 39.80 -25.78
C GLU A 657 6.30 40.22 -27.13
N THR A 658 7.04 40.97 -27.97
CA THR A 658 6.58 41.29 -29.34
C THR A 658 6.40 40.06 -30.23
N PHE A 659 7.07 38.94 -29.93
CA PHE A 659 6.91 37.66 -30.62
C PHE A 659 5.83 36.76 -29.98
N GLY A 660 5.13 37.26 -28.97
CA GLY A 660 4.11 36.51 -28.22
C GLY A 660 4.70 35.58 -27.15
N TRP A 661 5.93 35.81 -26.71
CA TRP A 661 6.52 35.05 -25.60
C TRP A 661 6.16 35.68 -24.26
N ARG A 662 6.15 34.87 -23.21
CA ARG A 662 6.18 35.40 -21.84
C ARG A 662 7.63 35.74 -21.47
N SER A 663 7.83 36.81 -20.71
CA SER A 663 9.15 37.18 -20.22
C SER A 663 9.17 37.27 -18.69
N LEU A 664 10.30 36.94 -18.07
CA LEU A 664 10.53 37.00 -16.63
C LEU A 664 11.95 37.53 -16.34
N PRO A 665 12.16 38.29 -15.24
CA PRO A 665 13.50 38.61 -14.79
C PRO A 665 14.19 37.38 -14.21
N PHE A 666 15.53 37.42 -14.08
CA PHE A 666 16.28 36.37 -13.38
C PHE A 666 15.78 36.23 -11.94
N PRO A 667 15.34 35.03 -11.49
CA PRO A 667 14.87 34.85 -10.12
C PRO A 667 16.01 35.02 -9.11
N GLN A 668 17.15 34.38 -9.39
CA GLN A 668 18.40 34.54 -8.65
C GLN A 668 19.58 34.35 -9.60
N THR A 669 20.76 34.82 -9.17
CA THR A 669 21.96 34.83 -10.01
C THR A 669 23.20 34.33 -9.27
N ALA A 670 24.10 33.66 -10.00
CA ALA A 670 25.43 33.23 -9.56
C ALA A 670 26.49 33.51 -10.64
N CYS A 671 27.75 33.13 -10.39
CA CYS A 671 28.86 33.22 -11.34
C CYS A 671 29.04 34.59 -12.05
N GLY A 672 28.81 35.70 -11.34
CA GLY A 672 28.91 37.05 -11.89
C GLY A 672 27.62 37.58 -12.53
N GLY A 673 26.46 37.30 -11.92
CA GLY A 673 25.16 37.86 -12.32
C GLY A 673 24.38 37.04 -13.35
N LEU A 674 24.77 35.78 -13.57
CA LEU A 674 24.10 34.86 -14.50
C LEU A 674 22.99 34.08 -13.79
N PRO A 675 21.88 33.75 -14.47
CA PRO A 675 20.74 33.10 -13.82
C PRO A 675 21.08 31.67 -13.39
N ILE A 676 20.56 31.28 -12.22
CA ILE A 676 20.69 29.92 -11.70
C ILE A 676 19.63 29.02 -12.36
N LEU A 677 20.05 27.86 -12.88
CA LEU A 677 19.17 26.95 -13.61
C LEU A 677 17.99 26.44 -12.75
N ARG A 678 18.28 25.97 -11.53
CA ARG A 678 17.25 25.43 -10.62
C ARG A 678 16.17 26.46 -10.31
N GLU A 679 16.56 27.72 -10.12
CA GLU A 679 15.66 28.81 -9.73
C GLU A 679 14.70 29.18 -10.87
N MET A 680 15.19 29.14 -12.12
CA MET A 680 14.32 29.29 -13.28
C MET A 680 13.30 28.15 -13.39
N PHE A 681 13.72 26.90 -13.16
CA PHE A 681 12.80 25.75 -13.12
C PHE A 681 11.75 25.88 -12.01
N LEU A 682 12.16 26.20 -10.78
CA LEU A 682 11.25 26.42 -9.66
C LEU A 682 10.25 27.54 -9.93
N LYS A 683 10.70 28.63 -10.59
CA LYS A 683 9.85 29.74 -10.98
C LYS A 683 8.78 29.33 -11.99
N VAL A 684 9.14 28.60 -13.06
CA VAL A 684 8.14 28.14 -14.05
C VAL A 684 7.22 27.05 -13.50
N LEU A 685 7.70 26.19 -12.60
CA LEU A 685 6.88 25.18 -11.93
C LEU A 685 5.77 25.82 -11.07
N ALA A 686 6.07 26.97 -10.45
CA ALA A 686 5.13 27.76 -9.66
C ALA A 686 4.16 28.57 -10.54
N ASP A 687 4.66 29.19 -11.62
CA ASP A 687 3.85 30.06 -12.48
C ASP A 687 2.88 29.29 -13.41
N PHE A 688 3.09 27.98 -13.57
CA PHE A 688 2.28 27.11 -14.43
C PHE A 688 1.90 25.80 -13.71
N PRO A 689 0.93 25.84 -12.78
CA PRO A 689 0.56 24.69 -11.95
C PRO A 689 -0.06 23.53 -12.75
N ASP A 690 -0.77 23.82 -13.83
CA ASP A 690 -1.49 22.82 -14.64
C ASP A 690 -0.63 22.17 -15.74
N THR A 691 0.60 22.63 -15.94
CA THR A 691 1.51 22.08 -16.95
C THR A 691 2.30 20.89 -16.38
N GLN A 692 2.42 19.82 -17.18
CA GLN A 692 3.07 18.56 -16.77
C GLN A 692 4.57 18.53 -17.05
N LEU A 693 5.01 19.15 -18.16
CA LEU A 693 6.39 19.10 -18.63
C LEU A 693 7.01 20.49 -18.68
N PHE A 694 8.30 20.57 -18.37
CA PHE A 694 9.07 21.81 -18.32
C PHE A 694 10.43 21.60 -18.96
N GLY A 695 10.99 22.62 -19.59
CA GLY A 695 12.26 22.45 -20.27
C GLY A 695 13.08 23.72 -20.34
N TYR A 696 14.37 23.57 -20.13
CA TYR A 696 15.37 24.58 -20.45
C TYR A 696 16.07 24.21 -21.75
N SER A 697 16.37 25.20 -22.58
CA SER A 697 17.33 25.03 -23.67
C SER A 697 18.13 26.31 -23.85
N ASN A 698 19.42 26.19 -24.20
CA ASN A 698 20.23 27.35 -24.55
C ASN A 698 19.57 28.13 -25.70
N GLY A 699 19.65 29.46 -25.64
CA GLY A 699 18.89 30.32 -26.53
C GLY A 699 19.55 30.57 -27.90
N ASP A 700 20.59 29.81 -28.21
CA ASP A 700 21.21 29.68 -29.53
C ASP A 700 20.94 28.32 -30.19
N LEU A 701 19.96 27.57 -29.66
CA LEU A 701 19.53 26.27 -30.17
C LEU A 701 18.21 26.37 -30.94
N LEU A 702 18.21 25.97 -32.21
CA LEU A 702 16.99 25.70 -32.97
C LEU A 702 16.53 24.28 -32.69
N LEU A 703 15.26 24.12 -32.32
CA LEU A 703 14.65 22.81 -32.11
C LEU A 703 13.66 22.54 -33.24
N GLY A 704 13.81 21.39 -33.90
CA GLY A 704 13.02 20.99 -35.07
C GLY A 704 11.59 20.57 -34.73
N ALA A 705 10.81 20.28 -35.78
CA ALA A 705 9.36 20.04 -35.68
C ALA A 705 9.00 18.80 -34.85
N GLY A 706 9.93 17.85 -34.73
CA GLY A 706 9.75 16.63 -33.94
C GLY A 706 9.61 16.86 -32.43
N LEU A 707 9.91 18.05 -31.91
CA LEU A 707 9.71 18.37 -30.48
C LEU A 707 8.24 18.21 -30.06
N LEU A 708 7.30 18.75 -30.83
CA LEU A 708 5.88 18.70 -30.49
C LEU A 708 5.37 17.25 -30.41
N ASP A 709 5.68 16.45 -31.42
CA ASP A 709 5.33 15.02 -31.47
C ASP A 709 5.96 14.26 -30.30
N THR A 710 7.21 14.58 -29.96
CA THR A 710 7.94 13.96 -28.84
C THR A 710 7.26 14.28 -27.52
N ILE A 711 6.97 15.56 -27.25
CA ILE A 711 6.29 16.00 -26.04
C ILE A 711 4.89 15.37 -25.94
N GLN A 712 4.15 15.28 -27.04
CA GLN A 712 2.83 14.63 -27.05
C GLN A 712 2.91 13.13 -26.76
N GLY A 713 3.89 12.43 -27.34
CA GLY A 713 4.11 11.00 -27.08
C GLY A 713 4.57 10.72 -25.66
N VAL A 714 5.47 11.55 -25.15
CA VAL A 714 6.01 11.47 -23.79
C VAL A 714 4.93 11.80 -22.75
N ALA A 715 4.16 12.88 -22.91
CA ALA A 715 3.12 13.27 -21.94
C ALA A 715 2.01 12.21 -21.74
N ARG A 716 1.83 11.31 -22.71
CA ARG A 716 0.85 10.20 -22.64
C ARG A 716 1.42 8.91 -22.06
N ASN A 717 2.72 8.87 -21.76
CA ASN A 717 3.38 7.65 -21.32
C ASN A 717 3.30 7.48 -19.79
N PRO A 718 2.86 6.32 -19.26
CA PRO A 718 2.75 6.08 -17.83
C PRO A 718 4.04 6.30 -17.02
N ILE A 719 5.22 6.02 -17.61
CA ILE A 719 6.53 6.23 -16.97
C ILE A 719 6.71 7.70 -16.56
N ILE A 720 6.19 8.62 -17.39
CA ILE A 720 6.33 10.07 -17.21
C ILE A 720 5.42 10.62 -16.11
N LEU A 721 4.32 9.93 -15.80
CA LEU A 721 3.37 10.36 -14.76
C LEU A 721 3.77 9.85 -13.37
N GLN A 722 4.63 8.83 -13.29
CA GLN A 722 4.87 8.08 -12.05
C GLN A 722 6.29 8.22 -11.49
N ARG A 723 7.25 8.72 -12.27
CA ARG A 723 8.67 8.81 -11.88
C ARG A 723 9.27 10.17 -12.22
N PRO A 724 10.29 10.66 -11.50
CA PRO A 724 11.08 11.82 -11.95
C PRO A 724 11.75 11.50 -13.27
N VAL A 725 11.73 12.46 -14.21
CA VAL A 725 12.25 12.28 -15.57
C VAL A 725 13.22 13.40 -15.94
N LEU A 726 14.31 13.01 -16.59
CA LEU A 726 15.20 13.90 -17.34
C LEU A 726 15.29 13.44 -18.80
N MET A 727 14.84 14.28 -19.72
CA MET A 727 15.04 14.13 -21.15
C MET A 727 16.21 15.00 -21.61
N VAL A 728 17.12 14.39 -22.36
CA VAL A 728 18.32 15.02 -22.91
C VAL A 728 18.48 14.67 -24.38
N LEU A 729 19.22 15.50 -25.11
CA LEU A 729 19.43 15.30 -26.55
C LEU A 729 20.86 15.63 -26.95
N ARG A 730 21.34 15.01 -28.03
CA ARG A 730 22.56 15.45 -28.71
C ARG A 730 22.20 16.62 -29.63
N ARG A 731 22.99 17.69 -29.54
CA ARG A 731 22.90 18.80 -30.48
C ARG A 731 23.75 18.54 -31.73
N PHE A 732 23.42 19.23 -32.81
CA PHE A 732 24.19 19.26 -34.03
C PHE A 732 24.66 20.68 -34.30
N GLU A 733 25.87 20.84 -34.78
CA GLU A 733 26.44 22.16 -35.03
C GLU A 733 26.34 22.55 -36.49
N VAL A 734 25.98 23.82 -36.70
CA VAL A 734 25.97 24.43 -38.02
C VAL A 734 26.68 25.78 -37.90
N ASN A 735 27.75 25.96 -38.67
CA ASN A 735 28.44 27.24 -38.77
C ASN A 735 27.49 28.29 -39.38
N PHE A 736 27.18 29.31 -38.58
CA PHE A 736 26.20 30.33 -38.90
C PHE A 736 26.81 31.69 -39.26
N VAL A 737 28.14 31.82 -39.29
CA VAL A 737 28.86 33.10 -39.53
C VAL A 737 28.51 33.75 -40.87
N ASN A 738 28.35 32.95 -41.93
CA ASN A 738 28.05 33.43 -43.28
C ASN A 738 26.60 33.17 -43.72
N ARG A 739 25.68 32.85 -42.79
CA ARG A 739 24.29 32.55 -43.10
C ARG A 739 23.40 33.73 -42.71
N SER A 740 22.81 34.39 -43.71
CA SER A 740 21.91 35.55 -43.54
C SER A 740 20.42 35.17 -43.48
N GLY A 741 20.10 33.90 -43.21
CA GLY A 741 18.73 33.39 -43.27
C GLY A 741 17.97 33.58 -41.95
N ALA A 742 16.85 34.29 -42.01
CA ALA A 742 15.85 34.28 -40.95
C ALA A 742 14.99 33.01 -41.06
N PHE A 743 15.01 32.14 -40.05
CA PHE A 743 14.08 31.01 -39.99
C PHE A 743 12.71 31.54 -39.57
N GLN A 744 11.72 31.37 -40.43
CA GLN A 744 10.34 31.79 -40.17
C GLN A 744 9.50 30.63 -39.66
N GLU A 745 9.84 29.39 -40.01
CA GLU A 745 9.07 28.19 -39.68
C GLU A 745 9.94 27.10 -39.03
N VAL A 746 9.36 26.37 -38.07
CA VAL A 746 10.04 25.26 -37.40
C VAL A 746 10.45 24.15 -38.38
N GLY A 747 9.66 23.94 -39.45
CA GLY A 747 9.97 22.96 -40.50
C GLY A 747 11.29 23.26 -41.25
N GLN A 748 11.69 24.53 -41.35
CA GLN A 748 12.92 24.94 -42.02
C GLN A 748 14.18 24.51 -41.27
N VAL A 749 14.07 24.19 -39.97
CA VAL A 749 15.20 23.67 -39.18
C VAL A 749 15.69 22.34 -39.76
N GLU A 750 14.80 21.53 -40.33
CA GLU A 750 15.12 20.23 -40.92
C GLU A 750 16.01 20.36 -42.16
N GLU A 751 15.97 21.49 -42.87
CA GLU A 751 16.82 21.79 -44.04
C GLU A 751 18.30 21.93 -43.67
N LEU A 752 18.62 22.06 -42.38
CA LEU A 752 19.99 22.17 -41.89
C LEU A 752 20.71 20.83 -41.76
N ARG A 753 20.00 19.70 -41.78
CA ARG A 753 20.59 18.36 -41.62
C ARG A 753 21.83 18.08 -42.49
N PRO A 754 21.89 18.46 -43.79
CA PRO A 754 23.07 18.21 -44.62
C PRO A 754 24.32 18.96 -44.18
N PHE A 755 24.16 20.02 -43.39
CA PHE A 755 25.25 20.88 -42.91
C PHE A 755 25.59 20.64 -41.44
N ALA A 756 24.80 19.79 -40.78
CA ALA A 756 24.81 19.62 -39.34
C ALA A 756 25.85 18.57 -38.95
N LYS A 757 26.78 18.93 -38.07
CA LYS A 757 27.77 18.01 -37.50
C LYS A 757 27.28 17.53 -36.14
N GLU A 758 27.07 16.22 -36.00
CA GLU A 758 26.66 15.62 -34.73
C GLU A 758 27.77 15.75 -33.67
N MET A 759 27.36 16.04 -32.44
CA MET A 759 28.27 16.23 -31.31
C MET A 759 28.32 15.03 -30.37
N THR A 760 29.37 15.01 -29.54
CA THR A 760 29.62 13.95 -28.56
C THR A 760 28.53 13.86 -27.50
N ASP A 761 28.41 12.71 -26.85
CA ASP A 761 27.35 12.39 -25.89
C ASP A 761 27.27 13.30 -24.64
N GLY A 762 28.29 14.09 -24.34
CA GLY A 762 28.27 15.07 -23.26
C GLY A 762 27.75 16.46 -23.64
N SER A 763 27.26 16.66 -24.87
CA SER A 763 26.96 17.98 -25.46
C SER A 763 25.50 18.42 -25.38
N SER A 764 24.71 17.93 -24.43
CA SER A 764 23.30 18.34 -24.30
C SER A 764 23.19 19.79 -23.84
N ASP A 765 22.51 20.63 -24.63
CA ASP A 765 22.21 22.02 -24.27
C ASP A 765 20.72 22.26 -24.00
N ALA A 766 19.95 21.19 -23.96
CA ALA A 766 18.53 21.17 -23.64
C ALA A 766 18.23 20.08 -22.62
N PHE A 767 17.42 20.43 -21.62
CA PHE A 767 17.05 19.57 -20.50
C PHE A 767 15.55 19.69 -20.28
N PHE A 768 14.80 18.61 -20.48
CA PHE A 768 13.36 18.61 -20.26
C PHE A 768 12.98 17.66 -19.12
N THR A 769 12.11 18.10 -18.23
CA THR A 769 11.72 17.36 -17.04
C THR A 769 10.21 17.34 -16.88
N ASN A 770 9.70 16.41 -16.09
CA ASN A 770 8.36 16.52 -15.54
C ASN A 770 8.38 17.28 -14.20
N ARG A 771 7.20 17.50 -13.62
CA ARG A 771 7.07 18.14 -12.28
C ARG A 771 7.77 17.38 -11.15
N LEU A 772 7.98 16.08 -11.32
CA LEU A 772 8.55 15.20 -10.29
C LEU A 772 10.08 15.33 -10.18
N PHE A 773 10.76 15.92 -11.17
CA PHE A 773 12.21 16.05 -11.15
C PHE A 773 12.66 16.93 -9.95
N PRO A 774 13.66 16.48 -9.16
CA PRO A 774 13.99 17.09 -7.87
C PRO A 774 14.88 18.34 -8.02
N TRP A 775 14.37 19.40 -8.65
CA TRP A 775 15.13 20.64 -8.90
C TRP A 775 15.69 21.29 -7.63
N ARG A 776 15.07 21.06 -6.45
CA ARG A 776 15.58 21.55 -5.16
C ARG A 776 16.89 20.90 -4.72
N LEU A 777 17.18 19.68 -5.17
CA LEU A 777 18.44 18.99 -4.87
C LEU A 777 19.59 19.47 -5.77
N ILE A 778 19.27 20.11 -6.90
CA ILE A 778 20.28 20.57 -7.85
C ILE A 778 20.98 21.80 -7.24
N PRO A 779 22.33 21.84 -7.21
CA PRO A 779 23.04 23.00 -6.71
C PRO A 779 22.87 24.19 -7.67
N GLU A 780 23.44 25.34 -7.30
CA GLU A 780 23.29 26.62 -8.01
C GLU A 780 24.06 26.68 -9.35
N VAL A 781 23.84 25.69 -10.21
CA VAL A 781 24.49 25.58 -11.51
C VAL A 781 23.99 26.67 -12.46
N VAL A 782 24.93 27.24 -13.21
CA VAL A 782 24.66 28.29 -14.20
C VAL A 782 24.69 27.68 -15.60
N PRO A 783 23.62 27.83 -16.41
CA PRO A 783 23.62 27.31 -17.77
C PRO A 783 24.58 28.12 -18.68
N GLY A 784 25.08 27.50 -19.75
CA GLY A 784 26.11 28.10 -20.61
C GLY A 784 27.52 28.14 -20.00
N ARG A 785 27.74 27.40 -18.90
CA ARG A 785 29.05 27.16 -18.27
C ARG A 785 29.38 25.67 -18.29
N MET A 786 30.67 25.34 -18.21
CA MET A 786 31.13 23.98 -18.49
C MET A 786 30.60 22.97 -17.45
N GLY A 787 30.28 21.76 -17.90
CA GLY A 787 29.97 20.62 -17.03
C GLY A 787 28.49 20.41 -16.65
N VAL A 788 27.58 21.36 -16.93
CA VAL A 788 26.16 21.24 -16.51
C VAL A 788 25.50 19.98 -17.04
N ALA A 789 25.59 19.75 -18.35
CA ALA A 789 24.88 18.67 -19.02
C ALA A 789 25.27 17.29 -18.49
N MET A 790 26.57 17.06 -18.45
CA MET A 790 27.14 15.80 -18.00
C MET A 790 26.89 15.59 -16.51
N TRP A 791 27.05 16.64 -15.71
CA TRP A 791 26.76 16.55 -14.28
C TRP A 791 25.28 16.23 -14.03
N LEU A 792 24.36 16.89 -14.75
CA LEU A 792 22.92 16.70 -14.57
C LEU A 792 22.49 15.26 -14.92
N VAL A 793 23.05 14.67 -15.98
CA VAL A 793 22.80 13.26 -16.32
C VAL A 793 23.37 12.33 -15.25
N ALA A 794 24.62 12.54 -14.82
CA ALA A 794 25.25 11.72 -13.80
C ALA A 794 24.48 11.79 -12.46
N ALA A 795 24.09 12.99 -12.04
CA ALA A 795 23.30 13.21 -10.82
C ALA A 795 21.92 12.58 -10.92
N SER A 796 21.27 12.69 -12.09
CA SER A 796 19.98 12.07 -12.33
C SER A 796 20.05 10.55 -12.22
N LEU A 797 21.07 9.92 -12.81
CA LEU A 797 21.27 8.47 -12.70
C LEU A 797 21.53 8.05 -11.25
N ALA A 798 22.33 8.82 -10.50
CA ALA A 798 22.61 8.54 -9.10
C ALA A 798 21.39 8.75 -8.19
N LEU A 799 20.46 9.64 -8.57
CA LEU A 799 19.17 9.88 -7.90
C LEU A 799 18.04 8.97 -8.41
N GLU A 800 18.35 7.93 -9.19
CA GLU A 800 17.38 7.00 -9.79
C GLU A 800 16.28 7.70 -10.64
N VAL A 801 16.60 8.88 -11.19
CA VAL A 801 15.74 9.58 -12.14
C VAL A 801 15.73 8.84 -13.48
N THR A 802 14.55 8.76 -14.10
CA THR A 802 14.40 8.17 -15.42
C THR A 802 15.03 9.07 -16.49
N VAL A 803 16.16 8.65 -17.06
CA VAL A 803 16.86 9.41 -18.11
C VAL A 803 16.48 8.91 -19.51
N ILE A 804 16.05 9.83 -20.38
CA ILE A 804 15.53 9.55 -21.72
C ILE A 804 16.34 10.29 -22.78
N ASP A 805 16.88 9.55 -23.74
CA ASP A 805 17.54 10.09 -24.94
C ASP A 805 16.47 10.44 -25.98
N VAL A 806 16.21 11.74 -26.17
CA VAL A 806 15.23 12.22 -27.15
C VAL A 806 15.84 12.60 -28.51
N THR A 807 17.16 12.40 -28.67
CA THR A 807 17.90 12.70 -29.91
C THR A 807 17.23 12.12 -31.18
N PRO A 808 16.71 10.88 -31.19
CA PRO A 808 16.16 10.31 -32.43
C PRO A 808 14.89 10.99 -32.93
N THR A 809 14.17 11.72 -32.06
CA THR A 809 12.90 12.36 -32.41
C THR A 809 12.95 13.88 -32.34
N VAL A 810 13.99 14.47 -31.75
CA VAL A 810 14.18 15.92 -31.67
C VAL A 810 15.51 16.30 -32.31
N PHE A 811 15.44 17.03 -33.44
CA PHE A 811 16.62 17.59 -34.08
C PHE A 811 16.94 18.96 -33.48
N ALA A 812 18.10 19.08 -32.84
CA ALA A 812 18.53 20.29 -32.17
C ALA A 812 19.79 20.85 -32.83
N VAL A 813 19.72 22.07 -33.36
CA VAL A 813 20.81 22.70 -34.10
C VAL A 813 21.37 23.88 -33.32
N HIS A 814 22.63 23.79 -32.94
CA HIS A 814 23.40 24.89 -32.37
C HIS A 814 23.90 25.80 -33.48
N MET A 815 23.46 27.05 -33.46
CA MET A 815 23.89 28.08 -34.41
C MET A 815 25.22 28.69 -33.94
N THR A 816 26.34 28.12 -34.38
CA THR A 816 27.67 28.59 -33.95
C THR A 816 28.08 29.87 -34.66
N THR A 817 28.65 30.82 -33.91
CA THR A 817 29.33 32.02 -34.43
C THR A 817 30.84 31.75 -34.55
N GLU A 818 31.67 32.77 -34.84
CA GLU A 818 33.12 32.61 -35.07
C GLU A 818 33.87 31.89 -33.92
N ALA A 819 33.35 31.96 -32.68
CA ALA A 819 33.91 31.30 -31.50
C ALA A 819 33.73 29.76 -31.47
N GLY A 820 32.82 29.21 -32.29
CA GLY A 820 32.57 27.78 -32.37
C GLY A 820 32.14 27.14 -31.04
N ASN A 821 32.55 25.89 -30.82
CA ASN A 821 32.04 25.02 -29.74
C ASN A 821 32.64 25.30 -28.37
N TYR A 822 33.75 26.04 -28.36
CA TYR A 822 34.50 26.37 -27.16
C TYR A 822 34.19 27.79 -26.66
N GLU A 823 33.14 28.43 -27.18
CA GLU A 823 32.72 29.77 -26.74
C GLU A 823 32.56 29.82 -25.21
N SER A 824 32.00 28.77 -24.61
CA SER A 824 31.87 28.61 -23.16
C SER A 824 33.19 28.55 -22.38
N HIS A 825 34.27 28.07 -23.00
CA HIS A 825 35.60 27.97 -22.38
C HIS A 825 36.32 29.32 -22.36
N SER A 826 35.93 30.23 -23.26
CA SER A 826 36.47 31.59 -23.38
C SER A 826 35.72 32.63 -22.53
N HIS A 827 34.60 32.24 -21.92
CA HIS A 827 33.80 33.17 -21.10
C HIS A 827 34.43 33.46 -19.73
N PRO A 828 34.20 34.69 -19.19
CA PRO A 828 34.45 34.95 -17.78
C PRO A 828 33.72 33.94 -16.89
N ASN A 829 34.42 33.40 -15.88
CA ASN A 829 33.92 32.38 -14.97
C ASN A 829 33.50 31.06 -15.64
N ALA A 830 34.13 30.67 -16.77
CA ALA A 830 33.84 29.42 -17.50
C ALA A 830 33.83 28.16 -16.61
N ASN A 831 34.70 28.13 -15.60
CA ASN A 831 34.88 27.02 -14.66
C ASN A 831 33.94 27.06 -13.44
N CYS A 832 33.03 28.02 -13.32
CA CYS A 832 32.34 28.25 -12.05
C CYS A 832 31.53 27.04 -11.56
N ASN A 833 30.90 26.28 -12.47
CA ASN A 833 30.20 25.05 -12.08
C ASN A 833 31.17 23.95 -11.64
N HIS A 834 32.32 23.80 -12.31
CA HIS A 834 33.34 22.84 -11.89
C HIS A 834 33.94 23.19 -10.53
N GLU A 835 34.07 24.48 -10.20
CA GLU A 835 34.44 24.94 -8.87
C GLU A 835 33.34 24.66 -7.85
N LEU A 836 32.09 24.96 -8.18
CA LEU A 836 30.93 24.62 -7.37
C LEU A 836 30.89 23.13 -7.02
N PHE A 837 31.01 22.25 -8.03
CA PHE A 837 31.01 20.80 -7.81
C PHE A 837 32.17 20.34 -6.94
N ARG A 838 33.38 20.91 -7.13
CA ARG A 838 34.53 20.59 -6.28
C ARG A 838 34.32 21.02 -4.83
N ASN A 839 33.84 22.24 -4.62
CA ASN A 839 33.62 22.81 -3.30
C ASN A 839 32.53 22.05 -2.51
N LEU A 840 31.52 21.54 -3.22
CA LEU A 840 30.43 20.76 -2.63
C LEU A 840 30.71 19.25 -2.57
N ALA A 841 31.89 18.79 -3.02
CA ALA A 841 32.20 17.37 -3.17
C ALA A 841 31.17 16.59 -4.03
N LEU A 842 30.70 17.24 -5.11
CA LEU A 842 29.71 16.74 -6.06
C LEU A 842 30.32 16.37 -7.42
N VAL A 843 31.65 16.25 -7.51
CA VAL A 843 32.31 15.83 -8.76
C VAL A 843 31.97 14.36 -9.00
N PRO A 844 31.46 13.97 -10.19
CA PRO A 844 31.26 12.57 -10.54
C PRO A 844 32.57 11.79 -10.51
N ASP A 845 32.53 10.52 -10.15
CA ASP A 845 33.70 9.62 -10.19
C ASP A 845 34.33 9.57 -11.60
N ASP A 846 33.48 9.66 -12.63
CA ASP A 846 33.85 9.83 -14.03
C ASP A 846 32.84 10.74 -14.73
N TRP A 847 33.34 11.69 -15.50
CA TRP A 847 32.51 12.57 -16.32
C TRP A 847 31.78 11.82 -17.45
N GLU A 848 32.29 10.67 -17.90
CA GLU A 848 31.58 9.76 -18.82
C GLU A 848 30.27 9.20 -18.22
N CYS A 849 30.10 9.26 -16.89
CA CYS A 849 28.81 8.97 -16.23
C CYS A 849 27.69 9.92 -16.69
N GLY A 850 28.05 11.09 -17.21
CA GLY A 850 27.13 12.09 -17.72
C GLY A 850 26.77 11.97 -19.20
N TYR A 851 27.20 10.93 -19.90
CA TYR A 851 26.98 10.81 -21.33
C TYR A 851 25.56 10.30 -21.66
N ILE A 852 24.95 10.87 -22.70
CA ILE A 852 23.60 10.51 -23.17
C ILE A 852 23.47 9.01 -23.52
N TYR A 853 24.55 8.31 -23.91
CA TYR A 853 24.44 6.86 -24.14
C TYR A 853 23.97 6.10 -22.89
N ARG A 854 24.23 6.62 -21.68
CA ARG A 854 23.81 6.03 -20.39
C ARG A 854 22.33 6.26 -20.06
N ALA A 855 21.59 7.00 -20.89
CA ALA A 855 20.14 7.08 -20.76
C ALA A 855 19.50 5.69 -20.81
N GLN A 856 18.61 5.41 -19.86
CA GLN A 856 17.90 4.13 -19.72
C GLN A 856 16.88 3.92 -20.84
N TYR A 857 16.32 5.01 -21.35
CA TYR A 857 15.27 5.00 -22.37
C TYR A 857 15.64 5.85 -23.58
N ILE A 858 14.96 5.59 -24.70
CA ILE A 858 15.12 6.30 -25.96
C ILE A 858 13.77 6.53 -26.62
N THR A 859 13.60 7.68 -27.28
CA THR A 859 12.39 7.93 -28.07
C THR A 859 12.50 7.32 -29.46
N ARG A 860 11.38 6.80 -29.98
CA ARG A 860 11.26 6.37 -31.37
C ARG A 860 9.96 6.81 -31.99
N ARG A 861 10.02 7.23 -33.25
CA ARG A 861 8.83 7.48 -34.05
C ARG A 861 8.34 6.16 -34.66
N THR A 862 7.04 5.88 -34.52
CA THR A 862 6.42 4.71 -35.14
C THR A 862 6.35 4.93 -36.66
N LYS A 863 6.73 3.91 -37.45
CA LYS A 863 6.81 4.03 -38.93
C LYS A 863 5.52 4.62 -39.51
N ASN A 864 5.68 5.64 -40.37
CA ASN A 864 4.59 6.33 -41.09
C ASN A 864 3.53 7.01 -40.20
N THR A 865 3.86 7.37 -38.96
CA THR A 865 2.99 8.15 -38.07
C THR A 865 3.76 9.26 -37.36
N THR A 866 3.05 10.24 -36.80
CA THR A 866 3.61 11.24 -35.87
C THR A 866 3.73 10.72 -34.44
N GLU A 867 3.33 9.47 -34.18
CA GLU A 867 3.35 8.89 -32.83
C GLU A 867 4.78 8.58 -32.37
N VAL A 868 5.17 9.18 -31.23
CA VAL A 868 6.44 8.93 -30.55
C VAL A 868 6.21 8.03 -29.33
N LYS A 869 7.04 6.98 -29.20
CA LYS A 869 7.05 6.06 -28.06
C LYS A 869 8.36 6.13 -27.31
N ILE A 870 8.31 5.78 -26.03
CA ILE A 870 9.46 5.61 -25.16
C ILE A 870 9.77 4.12 -25.09
N GLU A 871 11.00 3.73 -25.38
CA GLU A 871 11.47 2.35 -25.35
C GLU A 871 12.69 2.23 -24.45
N ALA A 872 12.84 1.10 -23.76
CA ALA A 872 14.07 0.80 -23.04
C ALA A 872 15.25 0.68 -24.04
N LYS A 873 16.39 1.27 -23.69
CA LYS A 873 17.58 1.23 -24.53
C LYS A 873 18.21 -0.18 -24.43
N PRO A 874 18.49 -0.87 -25.55
CA PRO A 874 18.95 -2.26 -25.51
C PRO A 874 20.35 -2.40 -24.88
N ASP A 875 20.51 -3.40 -24.00
CA ASP A 875 21.74 -3.68 -23.22
C ASP A 875 23.02 -3.76 -24.06
N LYS A 876 22.94 -4.15 -25.34
CA LYS A 876 24.12 -4.26 -26.23
C LYS A 876 24.84 -2.93 -26.49
N LEU A 877 24.24 -1.78 -26.19
CA LEU A 877 24.90 -0.47 -26.22
C LEU A 877 25.65 -0.14 -24.91
N MET A 878 25.45 -0.92 -23.84
CA MET A 878 26.07 -0.75 -22.52
C MET A 878 27.28 -1.69 -22.28
N VAL A 879 27.50 -2.70 -23.15
CA VAL A 879 28.34 -3.88 -22.84
C VAL A 879 29.84 -3.73 -23.20
N ASN A 880 30.26 -2.70 -23.94
CA ASN A 880 31.64 -2.65 -24.48
C ASN A 880 32.63 -1.69 -23.80
N ARG A 881 32.32 -1.15 -22.62
CA ARG A 881 33.30 -0.41 -21.81
C ARG A 881 33.17 -0.87 -20.36
N GLN A 882 34.27 -1.31 -19.76
CA GLN A 882 34.33 -1.80 -18.37
C GLN A 882 33.52 -0.88 -17.46
N THR A 883 32.47 -1.42 -16.85
CA THR A 883 31.57 -0.67 -15.97
C THR A 883 32.28 -0.33 -14.68
N SER A 884 32.98 0.82 -14.66
CA SER A 884 33.29 1.52 -13.42
C SER A 884 31.97 1.95 -12.76
N TYR A 885 31.90 1.79 -11.44
CA TYR A 885 30.79 2.29 -10.63
C TYR A 885 30.71 3.80 -10.85
N CYS A 886 29.58 4.30 -11.36
CA CYS A 886 29.36 5.72 -11.57
C CYS A 886 28.70 6.31 -10.32
N GLY A 887 29.50 6.89 -9.42
CA GLY A 887 29.02 7.54 -8.21
C GLY A 887 29.08 9.07 -8.30
N ILE A 888 28.07 9.71 -7.74
CA ILE A 888 28.16 11.04 -7.13
C ILE A 888 27.84 10.83 -5.65
N ASP A 889 28.50 11.55 -4.74
CA ASP A 889 28.16 11.50 -3.31
C ASP A 889 26.76 12.09 -3.09
N ILE A 890 25.74 11.23 -3.13
CA ILE A 890 24.33 11.60 -2.88
C ILE A 890 24.18 12.26 -1.51
N LYS A 891 24.99 11.86 -0.52
CA LYS A 891 24.95 12.47 0.81
C LYS A 891 25.43 13.92 0.77
N ALA A 892 26.43 14.23 -0.06
CA ALA A 892 26.89 15.61 -0.25
C ALA A 892 25.81 16.45 -0.93
N LEU A 893 25.08 15.87 -1.88
CA LEU A 893 24.00 16.53 -2.59
C LEU A 893 22.82 16.85 -1.65
N GLU A 894 22.41 15.88 -0.85
CA GLU A 894 21.36 16.05 0.17
C GLU A 894 21.76 17.05 1.27
N ARG A 895 23.03 17.02 1.72
CA ARG A 895 23.55 18.00 2.69
C ARG A 895 23.44 19.43 2.15
N HIS A 896 23.80 19.65 0.89
CA HIS A 896 23.69 20.98 0.29
C HIS A 896 22.24 21.50 0.27
N ALA A 897 21.28 20.66 -0.12
CA ALA A 897 19.86 21.04 -0.17
C ALA A 897 19.32 21.46 1.22
N GLN A 898 19.80 20.83 2.30
CA GLN A 898 19.40 21.19 3.68
C GLN A 898 19.91 22.57 4.13
N PHE A 899 21.02 23.08 3.56
CA PHE A 899 21.58 24.39 3.92
C PHE A 899 21.04 25.54 3.08
N SER A 900 20.44 25.26 1.91
CA SER A 900 19.84 26.29 1.04
C SER A 900 18.40 26.67 1.41
N ASP A 901 17.72 25.83 2.21
CA ASP A 901 16.35 26.07 2.71
C ASP A 901 16.33 26.74 4.11
N ILE A 902 17.50 27.10 4.67
CA ILE A 902 17.69 27.95 5.87
C ILE A 902 18.07 29.36 5.40
#